data_AF-G4QI82-F1
#
_entry.id   AF-G4QI82-F1
#
_cell.length_a   1.000
_cell.length_b   1.000
_cell.length_c   1.000
_cell.angle_alpha   90.00
_cell.angle_beta   90.00
_cell.angle_gamma   90.00
#
_symmetry.space_group_name_H-M   'P 1'
#
loop_
_entity.id
_entity.type
_entity.pdbx_description
1 polymer ?
#
loop_
_entity_poly.entity_id
_entity_poly.type
_entity_poly.pdbx_seq_one_letter_code
_entity_poly.pdbx_strand_id
1 'polypeptide(L)'
;MPFLQKLMNKEHYQLEVLFSGAPSTTPAVQAELFYGVKTAVPAFSFKSQTSDKVVQMNQYQASVDVEKQLKEQAEPLLKGGSSYSNIYRGGAKEANFCASSIGWSQLMKMTPVWKMIIFIVLNLYSFLRVTVLIVVEFLLAFVDFFRGIIARKNLMRELKFVPTRVVISILLRELVTIGAKLDIARGLPIIHLNLLGYDEQAHRRGPGSAFAHWSLKGIDDAIGRIWRAAKSSSQKDYEIWIYSDHGQEETQPYERLYGETVSQAINRVFSNFEQPLTSDTVITHIQGTESHRARYLGGKWMQKLTPFNNVAFSTLPSSEKSVIVTATGPLGSIYLAHPLSRKQTEKLAMALVRDAKIPLIFICNKENVRGAELTIKAFTKNAEYDLPKDRTKIFGKNHPFLEEITEDIMRLCQHAESGELLISGFSPDKPYCTFAMENGSHGGPGPEETRAFALLPYDTPMPVKQKAYLRPADLYEIGLHTLGRNIKPFAENSQLKPLSSQKRPKQTSLRILTYNVHSCFCMDGKLAPKSIAKVIAHYKPDIVALQELDVGRPRTQHADQAHIISKYLQMEYHFHPVIHVEEEQYGNAILTHLPIKLIKAGNLPLIAKKPWFEPRGAIWVSVALNDYNIQIFNTHFGFRKIEQLPQVKALLGKDWLAGVDPNDPIIVCGDFNFSHRSAAYSLITKQFQDLQVELKGHRPLKTFPSRLPCTRIDHVFSNLFFKTVDVKVPRTYLTRNASDHLPLIIDVQLP
;
A
#
# COMPACT_ATOMS: atom_id res chain seq x y z
N MET A 1 8.62 -12.22 1.44
CA MET A 1 8.97 -10.92 0.83
C MET A 1 9.72 -10.09 1.86
N PRO A 2 11.06 -10.20 1.92
CA PRO A 2 11.87 -9.56 2.98
C PRO A 2 11.79 -8.03 3.04
N PHE A 3 11.67 -7.34 1.92
CA PHE A 3 11.59 -5.87 1.91
C PHE A 3 10.26 -5.38 2.48
N LEU A 4 9.13 -5.97 2.09
CA LEU A 4 7.83 -5.67 2.72
C LEU A 4 7.84 -5.93 4.23
N GLN A 5 8.44 -7.04 4.68
CA GLN A 5 8.60 -7.32 6.11
C GLN A 5 9.44 -6.24 6.82
N LYS A 6 10.49 -5.74 6.15
CA LYS A 6 11.27 -4.59 6.67
C LYS A 6 10.41 -3.33 6.77
N LEU A 7 9.54 -3.05 5.80
CA LEU A 7 8.64 -1.89 5.85
C LEU A 7 7.71 -1.96 7.07
N MET A 8 7.11 -3.12 7.35
CA MET A 8 6.26 -3.32 8.52
C MET A 8 7.05 -3.15 9.82
N ASN A 9 8.21 -3.81 9.93
CA ASN A 9 8.96 -3.88 11.17
C ASN A 9 9.74 -2.60 11.51
N LYS A 10 10.14 -1.82 10.50
CA LYS A 10 11.06 -0.68 10.68
C LYS A 10 10.58 0.64 10.12
N GLU A 11 9.80 0.62 9.04
CA GLU A 11 9.30 1.85 8.40
C GLU A 11 7.83 2.11 8.73
N HIS A 12 7.27 1.34 9.68
CA HIS A 12 5.93 1.48 10.25
C HIS A 12 4.80 1.49 9.21
N TYR A 13 4.85 0.54 8.30
CA TYR A 13 3.71 0.28 7.42
C TYR A 13 2.67 -0.58 8.14
N GLN A 14 1.40 -0.26 7.94
CA GLN A 14 0.25 -1.02 8.43
C GLN A 14 -0.29 -1.92 7.34
N LEU A 15 -0.55 -3.18 7.70
CA LEU A 15 -1.19 -4.15 6.83
C LEU A 15 -2.70 -4.13 7.10
N GLU A 16 -3.46 -3.71 6.11
CA GLU A 16 -4.92 -3.68 6.12
C GLU A 16 -5.47 -4.77 5.19
N VAL A 17 -6.60 -5.36 5.57
CA VAL A 17 -7.32 -6.30 4.71
C VAL A 17 -8.02 -5.49 3.62
N LEU A 18 -7.91 -5.93 2.36
CA LEU A 18 -8.58 -5.30 1.23
C LEU A 18 -9.60 -6.30 0.64
N PHE A 19 -10.88 -5.94 0.63
CA PHE A 19 -11.91 -6.68 -0.08
C PHE A 19 -11.95 -6.23 -1.54
N SER A 20 -11.64 -7.13 -2.47
CA SER A 20 -11.54 -6.82 -3.90
C SER A 20 -12.88 -6.59 -4.59
N GLY A 21 -13.99 -7.02 -3.97
CA GLY A 21 -15.32 -7.01 -4.57
C GLY A 21 -15.60 -8.22 -5.47
N ALA A 22 -16.84 -8.31 -5.96
CA ALA A 22 -17.23 -9.25 -7.01
C ALA A 22 -17.76 -8.52 -8.26
N PRO A 23 -17.26 -8.85 -9.46
CA PRO A 23 -16.25 -9.89 -9.73
C PRO A 23 -14.85 -9.44 -9.27
N SER A 24 -14.08 -10.34 -8.66
CA SER A 24 -12.70 -10.09 -8.18
C SER A 24 -11.67 -10.08 -9.32
N THR A 25 -11.99 -9.39 -10.41
CA THR A 25 -11.15 -9.29 -11.62
C THR A 25 -10.38 -7.97 -11.63
N THR A 26 -9.15 -7.96 -12.12
CA THR A 26 -8.34 -6.74 -12.30
C THR A 26 -9.12 -5.57 -12.96
N PRO A 27 -9.88 -5.73 -14.06
CA PRO A 27 -10.66 -4.61 -14.62
C PRO A 27 -11.71 -4.07 -13.64
N ALA A 28 -12.48 -4.91 -12.95
CA ALA A 28 -13.46 -4.44 -11.98
C ALA A 28 -12.80 -3.71 -10.79
N VAL A 29 -11.71 -4.27 -10.26
CA VAL A 29 -10.93 -3.66 -9.18
C VAL A 29 -10.32 -2.32 -9.61
N GLN A 30 -9.75 -2.25 -10.82
CA GLN A 30 -9.16 -1.00 -11.34
C GLN A 30 -10.21 0.06 -11.65
N ALA A 31 -11.41 -0.33 -12.07
CA ALA A 31 -12.51 0.63 -12.23
C ALA A 31 -12.89 1.25 -10.88
N GLU A 32 -13.01 0.42 -9.85
CA GLU A 32 -13.32 0.88 -8.49
C GLU A 32 -12.16 1.72 -7.91
N LEU A 33 -10.91 1.34 -8.15
CA LEU A 33 -9.73 2.07 -7.68
C LEU A 33 -9.45 3.39 -8.41
N PHE A 34 -9.63 3.44 -9.73
CA PHE A 34 -9.26 4.63 -10.51
C PHE A 34 -10.41 5.60 -10.72
N TYR A 35 -11.65 5.13 -10.57
CA TYR A 35 -12.86 5.91 -10.85
C TYR A 35 -13.92 5.79 -9.74
N GLY A 36 -13.71 5.00 -8.69
CA GLY A 36 -14.71 4.82 -7.62
C GLY A 36 -15.97 4.05 -8.05
N VAL A 37 -15.95 3.38 -9.22
CA VAL A 37 -17.11 2.68 -9.78
C VAL A 37 -17.04 1.19 -9.48
N LYS A 38 -17.95 0.71 -8.62
CA LYS A 38 -18.09 -0.70 -8.25
C LYS A 38 -18.71 -1.50 -9.40
N THR A 39 -18.25 -2.74 -9.59
CA THR A 39 -18.83 -3.69 -10.56
C THR A 39 -18.99 -3.07 -11.96
N ALA A 40 -17.98 -2.32 -12.42
CA ALA A 40 -18.05 -1.62 -13.71
C ALA A 40 -18.07 -2.55 -14.92
N VAL A 41 -17.60 -3.79 -14.76
CA VAL A 41 -17.69 -4.84 -15.76
C VAL A 41 -18.17 -6.12 -15.07
N PRO A 42 -18.95 -6.97 -15.77
CA PRO A 42 -19.54 -8.14 -15.13
C PRO A 42 -18.57 -9.33 -15.02
N ALA A 43 -17.54 -9.37 -15.85
CA ALA A 43 -16.48 -10.38 -15.83
C ALA A 43 -15.29 -9.90 -16.67
N PHE A 44 -14.23 -10.70 -16.74
CA PHE A 44 -13.10 -10.42 -17.64
C PHE A 44 -13.49 -10.54 -19.13
N SER A 45 -14.47 -11.38 -19.44
CA SER A 45 -15.09 -11.50 -20.77
C SER A 45 -16.61 -11.49 -20.68
N PHE A 46 -17.25 -10.69 -21.52
CA PHE A 46 -18.69 -10.47 -21.51
C PHE A 46 -19.19 -10.02 -22.89
N LYS A 47 -20.50 -10.06 -23.11
CA LYS A 47 -21.14 -9.49 -24.30
C LYS A 47 -21.37 -8.00 -24.09
N SER A 48 -20.67 -7.16 -24.85
CA SER A 48 -20.80 -5.71 -24.76
C SER A 48 -22.12 -5.24 -25.37
N GLN A 49 -22.85 -4.38 -24.67
CA GLN A 49 -24.08 -3.80 -25.21
C GLN A 49 -23.80 -2.83 -26.35
N THR A 50 -22.70 -2.05 -26.27
CA THR A 50 -22.36 -1.04 -27.27
C THR A 50 -21.99 -1.64 -28.63
N SER A 51 -21.30 -2.79 -28.62
CA SER A 51 -20.80 -3.44 -29.85
C SER A 51 -21.56 -4.69 -30.27
N ASP A 52 -22.48 -5.18 -29.43
CA ASP A 52 -23.19 -6.46 -29.55
C ASP A 52 -22.25 -7.68 -29.76
N LYS A 53 -20.99 -7.57 -29.31
CA LYS A 53 -19.95 -8.58 -29.48
C LYS A 53 -19.42 -9.05 -28.14
N VAL A 54 -18.92 -10.29 -28.09
CA VAL A 54 -18.14 -10.77 -26.96
C VAL A 54 -16.79 -10.06 -26.95
N VAL A 55 -16.51 -9.35 -25.87
CA VAL A 55 -15.28 -8.61 -25.64
C VAL A 55 -14.48 -9.20 -24.49
N GLN A 56 -13.20 -8.84 -24.44
CA GLN A 56 -12.32 -9.17 -23.32
C GLN A 56 -11.51 -7.96 -22.89
N MET A 57 -11.26 -7.84 -21.59
CA MET A 57 -10.60 -6.65 -21.04
C MET A 57 -9.10 -6.57 -21.33
N ASN A 58 -8.48 -7.61 -21.91
CA ASN A 58 -7.14 -7.52 -22.48
C ASN A 58 -7.11 -6.94 -23.91
N GLN A 59 -8.26 -6.75 -24.55
CA GLN A 59 -8.38 -6.14 -25.87
C GLN A 59 -8.37 -4.62 -25.73
N TYR A 60 -7.55 -3.97 -26.56
CA TYR A 60 -7.38 -2.52 -26.56
C TYR A 60 -8.72 -1.78 -26.68
N GLN A 61 -9.53 -2.10 -27.69
CA GLN A 61 -10.79 -1.39 -27.95
C GLN A 61 -11.78 -1.52 -26.79
N ALA A 62 -11.99 -2.74 -26.29
CA ALA A 62 -12.88 -3.00 -25.16
C ALA A 62 -12.48 -2.21 -23.90
N SER A 63 -11.18 -2.20 -23.58
CA SER A 63 -10.68 -1.44 -22.43
C SER A 63 -10.86 0.09 -22.60
N VAL A 64 -10.72 0.62 -23.82
CA VAL A 64 -10.91 2.05 -24.13
C VAL A 64 -12.38 2.45 -24.03
N ASP A 65 -13.29 1.61 -24.52
CA ASP A 65 -14.73 1.89 -24.53
C ASP A 65 -15.28 1.95 -23.09
N VAL A 66 -14.91 0.97 -22.25
CA VAL A 66 -15.27 0.98 -20.83
C VAL A 66 -14.61 2.17 -20.11
N GLU A 67 -13.34 2.46 -20.38
CA GLU A 67 -12.64 3.60 -19.76
C GLU A 67 -13.32 4.95 -20.09
N LYS A 68 -13.89 5.09 -21.30
CA LYS A 68 -14.62 6.30 -21.69
C LYS A 68 -15.86 6.50 -20.81
N GLN A 69 -16.66 5.45 -20.61
CA GLN A 69 -17.84 5.50 -19.74
C GLN A 69 -17.47 5.82 -18.28
N LEU A 70 -16.39 5.22 -17.77
CA LEU A 70 -15.91 5.48 -16.42
C LEU A 70 -15.49 6.94 -16.20
N LYS A 71 -14.86 7.57 -17.20
CA LYS A 71 -14.47 9.00 -17.15
C LYS A 71 -15.65 9.96 -17.08
N GLU A 72 -16.82 9.56 -17.58
CA GLU A 72 -18.03 10.36 -17.53
C GLU A 72 -18.68 10.32 -16.14
N GLN A 73 -18.41 9.28 -15.34
CA GLN A 73 -19.02 9.09 -14.02
C GLN A 73 -18.23 9.73 -12.88
N ALA A 74 -16.89 9.77 -12.96
CA ALA A 74 -16.04 10.23 -11.87
C ALA A 74 -14.68 10.78 -12.34
N GLU A 75 -14.04 11.59 -11.49
CA GLU A 75 -12.71 12.10 -11.78
C GLU A 75 -11.65 10.98 -11.74
N PRO A 76 -10.80 10.84 -12.78
CA PRO A 76 -9.79 9.79 -12.80
C PRO A 76 -8.67 10.01 -11.77
N LEU A 77 -8.32 8.96 -11.02
CA LEU A 77 -7.30 9.03 -9.98
C LEU A 77 -5.90 9.38 -10.54
N LEU A 78 -5.51 8.85 -11.71
CA LEU A 78 -4.15 9.00 -12.23
C LEU A 78 -3.96 10.25 -13.11
N LYS A 79 -4.93 11.17 -13.13
CA LYS A 79 -4.89 12.41 -13.91
C LYS A 79 -3.57 13.18 -13.68
N GLY A 80 -2.85 13.45 -14.77
CA GLY A 80 -1.55 14.14 -14.75
C GLY A 80 -0.36 13.28 -14.31
N GLY A 81 -0.60 12.02 -13.93
CA GLY A 81 0.41 11.04 -13.53
C GLY A 81 0.76 10.02 -14.61
N SER A 82 1.27 8.87 -14.17
CA SER A 82 1.60 7.73 -15.04
C SER A 82 0.97 6.41 -14.61
N SER A 83 0.75 5.54 -15.61
CA SER A 83 0.13 4.22 -15.47
C SER A 83 0.97 3.17 -16.21
N TYR A 84 1.34 2.09 -15.51
CA TYR A 84 2.13 1.00 -16.06
C TYR A 84 1.47 -0.36 -15.88
N SER A 85 1.37 -1.13 -16.97
CA SER A 85 0.86 -2.52 -16.98
C SER A 85 -0.58 -2.68 -16.46
N ASN A 86 -1.38 -1.62 -16.52
CA ASN A 86 -2.78 -1.63 -16.08
C ASN A 86 -3.74 -1.98 -17.22
N ILE A 87 -5.00 -2.30 -16.88
CA ILE A 87 -6.06 -2.42 -17.89
C ILE A 87 -6.42 -1.01 -18.39
N TYR A 88 -6.68 -0.09 -17.46
CA TYR A 88 -7.04 1.30 -17.77
C TYR A 88 -5.87 2.27 -17.62
N ARG A 89 -5.94 3.41 -18.30
CA ARG A 89 -4.96 4.51 -18.10
C ARG A 89 -5.22 5.26 -16.79
N GLY A 90 -6.44 5.21 -16.24
CA GLY A 90 -6.79 5.97 -15.03
C GLY A 90 -6.73 7.49 -15.23
N GLY A 91 -6.81 7.97 -16.49
CA GLY A 91 -6.58 9.38 -16.83
C GLY A 91 -5.12 9.83 -16.85
N ALA A 92 -4.15 8.90 -16.71
CA ALA A 92 -2.73 9.20 -16.80
C ALA A 92 -2.34 9.86 -18.13
N LYS A 93 -1.47 10.86 -18.06
CA LYS A 93 -0.87 11.48 -19.24
C LYS A 93 0.12 10.52 -19.90
N GLU A 94 0.85 9.77 -19.07
CA GLU A 94 1.86 8.82 -19.51
C GLU A 94 1.41 7.40 -19.18
N ALA A 95 0.89 6.69 -20.17
CA ALA A 95 0.42 5.33 -20.00
C ALA A 95 1.26 4.38 -20.86
N ASN A 96 1.99 3.48 -20.20
CA ASN A 96 2.94 2.57 -20.82
C ASN A 96 2.51 1.12 -20.54
N PHE A 97 2.56 0.27 -21.57
CA PHE A 97 2.24 -1.16 -21.45
C PHE A 97 0.84 -1.47 -20.88
N CYS A 98 -0.15 -0.59 -21.08
CA CYS A 98 -1.52 -0.80 -20.61
C CYS A 98 -2.36 -1.51 -21.68
N ALA A 99 -3.44 -2.19 -21.29
CA ALA A 99 -4.40 -2.75 -22.27
C ALA A 99 -4.98 -1.63 -23.15
N SER A 100 -5.32 -0.48 -22.54
CA SER A 100 -5.80 0.72 -23.24
C SER A 100 -4.70 1.64 -23.79
N SER A 101 -3.42 1.25 -23.70
CA SER A 101 -2.32 1.89 -24.45
C SER A 101 -1.05 1.04 -24.55
N ILE A 102 -0.78 0.58 -25.77
CA ILE A 102 0.30 -0.36 -26.08
C ILE A 102 1.61 0.35 -26.40
N GLY A 103 2.73 -0.20 -25.92
CA GLY A 103 4.06 0.09 -26.44
C GLY A 103 4.86 1.22 -25.79
N TRP A 104 5.99 1.54 -26.43
CA TRP A 104 7.14 2.29 -25.93
C TRP A 104 7.07 3.80 -26.19
N SER A 105 5.88 4.40 -26.10
CA SER A 105 5.61 5.74 -26.65
C SER A 105 6.55 6.85 -26.13
N GLN A 106 7.11 6.71 -24.93
CA GLN A 106 8.11 7.63 -24.38
C GLN A 106 9.56 7.22 -24.67
N LEU A 107 9.91 5.93 -24.62
CA LEU A 107 11.28 5.47 -24.84
C LEU A 107 11.69 5.64 -26.32
N MET A 108 10.75 5.45 -27.25
CA MET A 108 10.97 5.64 -28.69
C MET A 108 11.08 7.11 -29.12
N LYS A 109 10.73 8.06 -28.25
CA LYS A 109 10.98 9.50 -28.47
C LYS A 109 12.42 9.91 -28.12
N MET A 110 13.25 9.00 -27.60
CA MET A 110 14.68 9.21 -27.41
C MET A 110 15.41 9.03 -28.75
N THR A 111 15.20 9.96 -29.67
CA THR A 111 15.61 9.85 -31.08
C THR A 111 17.11 9.89 -31.39
N PRO A 112 18.03 10.32 -30.51
CA PRO A 112 19.44 10.13 -30.82
C PRO A 112 20.07 8.96 -30.04
N VAL A 113 20.79 8.09 -30.77
CA VAL A 113 21.42 6.84 -30.28
C VAL A 113 22.28 7.04 -29.03
N TRP A 114 22.94 8.18 -28.87
CA TRP A 114 23.76 8.48 -27.69
C TRP A 114 22.93 8.59 -26.39
N LYS A 115 21.68 9.09 -26.44
CA LYS A 115 20.78 9.09 -25.27
C LYS A 115 20.38 7.66 -24.88
N MET A 116 20.26 6.77 -25.86
CA MET A 116 20.05 5.34 -25.63
C MET A 116 21.27 4.68 -24.97
N ILE A 117 22.48 5.00 -25.43
CA ILE A 117 23.73 4.51 -24.82
C ILE A 117 23.84 5.00 -23.38
N ILE A 118 23.62 6.30 -23.12
CA ILE A 118 23.62 6.87 -21.76
C ILE A 118 22.57 6.16 -20.89
N PHE A 119 21.36 5.95 -21.41
CA PHE A 119 20.31 5.24 -20.68
C PHE A 119 20.72 3.81 -20.32
N ILE A 120 21.34 3.07 -21.25
CA ILE A 120 21.86 1.73 -21.00
C ILE A 120 22.96 1.76 -19.94
N VAL A 121 23.91 2.69 -20.03
CA VAL A 121 25.01 2.84 -19.07
C VAL A 121 24.49 3.18 -17.67
N LEU A 122 23.58 4.15 -17.55
CA LEU A 122 22.96 4.54 -16.27
C LEU A 122 22.16 3.40 -15.63
N ASN A 123 21.70 2.44 -16.44
CA ASN A 123 20.94 1.27 -15.99
C ASN A 123 21.71 -0.05 -16.20
N LEU A 124 23.04 0.00 -16.33
CA LEU A 124 23.87 -1.17 -16.69
C LEU A 124 23.65 -2.34 -15.73
N TYR A 125 23.56 -2.05 -14.43
CA TYR A 125 23.25 -3.04 -13.40
C TYR A 125 21.92 -3.76 -13.68
N SER A 126 20.87 -3.02 -14.07
CA SER A 126 19.57 -3.59 -14.41
C SER A 126 19.65 -4.49 -15.65
N PHE A 127 20.39 -4.07 -16.69
CA PHE A 127 20.60 -4.87 -17.89
C PHE A 127 21.37 -6.15 -17.61
N LEU A 128 22.50 -6.07 -16.88
CA LEU A 128 23.27 -7.24 -16.46
C LEU A 128 22.42 -8.20 -15.62
N ARG A 129 21.63 -7.66 -14.68
CA ARG A 129 20.72 -8.43 -13.84
C ARG A 129 19.65 -9.15 -14.69
N VAL A 130 19.04 -8.47 -15.66
CA VAL A 130 18.09 -9.09 -16.59
C VAL A 130 18.75 -10.25 -17.32
N THR A 131 19.93 -10.04 -17.90
CA THR A 131 20.68 -11.10 -18.61
C THR A 131 20.94 -12.32 -17.73
N VAL A 132 21.42 -12.11 -16.49
CA VAL A 132 21.64 -13.21 -15.54
C VAL A 132 20.34 -13.94 -15.20
N LEU A 133 19.25 -13.20 -14.94
CA LEU A 133 17.95 -13.81 -14.62
C LEU A 133 17.38 -14.60 -15.81
N ILE A 134 17.59 -14.14 -17.05
CA ILE A 134 17.23 -14.88 -18.26
C ILE A 134 17.98 -16.21 -18.33
N VAL A 135 19.30 -16.20 -18.07
CA VAL A 135 20.12 -17.41 -18.07
C VAL A 135 19.66 -18.39 -16.99
N VAL A 136 19.41 -17.90 -15.77
CA VAL A 136 18.89 -18.72 -14.67
C VAL A 136 17.54 -19.35 -15.01
N GLU A 137 16.62 -18.59 -15.59
CA GLU A 137 15.33 -19.10 -16.04
C GLU A 137 15.45 -20.17 -17.12
N PHE A 138 16.36 -19.96 -18.07
CA PHE A 138 16.63 -20.93 -19.12
C PHE A 138 17.17 -22.25 -18.53
N LEU A 139 18.10 -22.17 -17.58
CA LEU A 139 18.65 -23.34 -16.89
C LEU A 139 17.57 -24.06 -16.06
N LEU A 140 16.73 -23.33 -15.32
CA LEU A 140 15.62 -23.92 -14.56
C LEU A 140 14.62 -24.63 -15.47
N ALA A 141 14.26 -24.02 -16.60
CA ALA A 141 13.40 -24.65 -17.58
C ALA A 141 14.01 -25.91 -18.18
N PHE A 142 15.33 -25.93 -18.37
CA PHE A 142 16.06 -27.11 -18.83
C PHE A 142 16.10 -28.23 -17.79
N VAL A 143 16.25 -27.91 -16.50
CA VAL A 143 16.16 -28.89 -15.40
C VAL A 143 14.73 -29.45 -15.28
N ASP A 144 13.71 -28.60 -15.36
CA ASP A 144 12.31 -29.01 -15.36
C ASP A 144 11.99 -29.90 -16.56
N PHE A 145 12.56 -29.61 -17.73
CA PHE A 145 12.47 -30.47 -18.91
C PHE A 145 12.94 -31.90 -18.63
N PHE A 146 14.12 -32.10 -18.02
CA PHE A 146 14.60 -33.45 -17.67
C PHE A 146 13.73 -34.13 -16.60
N ARG A 147 13.24 -33.39 -15.61
CA ARG A 147 12.31 -33.93 -14.60
C ARG A 147 10.96 -34.29 -15.20
N GLY A 148 10.48 -33.53 -16.18
CA GLY A 148 9.23 -33.75 -16.90
C GLY A 148 9.25 -34.98 -17.80
N ILE A 149 10.40 -35.29 -18.41
CA ILE A 149 10.64 -36.54 -19.16
C ILE A 149 10.43 -37.76 -18.25
N ILE A 150 10.90 -37.69 -17.01
CA ILE A 150 10.75 -38.76 -16.02
C ILE A 150 9.29 -38.91 -15.56
N ALA A 151 8.51 -37.82 -15.56
CA ALA A 151 7.14 -37.77 -15.04
C ALA A 151 6.01 -37.91 -16.10
N ARG A 152 6.33 -38.21 -17.37
CA ARG A 152 5.36 -38.32 -18.50
C ARG A 152 4.37 -37.14 -18.64
N LYS A 153 4.79 -35.91 -18.31
CA LYS A 153 3.97 -34.69 -18.51
C LYS A 153 4.10 -34.14 -19.93
N ASN A 154 3.14 -33.31 -20.37
CA ASN A 154 3.10 -32.71 -21.70
C ASN A 154 4.25 -31.69 -21.93
N LEU A 155 5.39 -32.23 -22.36
CA LEU A 155 6.72 -31.62 -22.57
C LEU A 155 6.72 -30.34 -23.43
N MET A 156 6.01 -30.37 -24.56
CA MET A 156 6.03 -29.28 -25.55
C MET A 156 5.33 -28.00 -25.04
N ARG A 157 4.43 -28.14 -24.05
CA ARG A 157 3.75 -27.03 -23.39
C ARG A 157 4.62 -26.37 -22.31
N GLU A 158 5.71 -26.95 -21.85
CA GLU A 158 6.58 -26.25 -20.88
C GLU A 158 7.61 -25.37 -21.60
N LEU A 159 8.24 -25.90 -22.65
CA LEU A 159 9.29 -25.21 -23.40
C LEU A 159 8.80 -23.96 -24.16
N LYS A 160 7.59 -24.02 -24.74
CA LYS A 160 6.98 -22.89 -25.48
C LYS A 160 6.71 -21.65 -24.61
N PHE A 161 6.70 -21.78 -23.29
CA PHE A 161 6.29 -20.71 -22.36
C PHE A 161 7.45 -20.08 -21.58
N VAL A 162 8.66 -20.64 -21.68
CA VAL A 162 9.87 -20.03 -21.12
C VAL A 162 10.05 -18.59 -21.64
N PRO A 163 9.88 -18.30 -22.95
CA PRO A 163 10.01 -16.93 -23.45
C PRO A 163 8.98 -15.97 -22.85
N THR A 164 7.71 -16.37 -22.75
CA THR A 164 6.64 -15.55 -22.17
C THR A 164 6.88 -15.26 -20.69
N ARG A 165 7.33 -16.26 -19.92
CA ARG A 165 7.70 -16.10 -18.51
C ARG A 165 8.83 -15.09 -18.34
N VAL A 166 9.90 -15.24 -19.12
CA VAL A 166 11.05 -14.33 -19.09
C VAL A 166 10.62 -12.90 -19.42
N VAL A 167 9.81 -12.74 -20.47
CA VAL A 167 9.36 -11.42 -20.93
C VAL A 167 8.43 -10.75 -19.92
N ILE A 168 7.39 -11.43 -19.43
CA ILE A 168 6.41 -10.81 -18.52
C ILE A 168 6.92 -10.73 -17.09
N SER A 169 7.51 -11.81 -16.56
CA SER A 169 7.89 -11.88 -15.14
C SER A 169 9.22 -11.21 -14.83
N ILE A 170 10.12 -11.05 -15.81
CA ILE A 170 11.44 -10.42 -15.60
C ILE A 170 11.56 -9.12 -16.38
N LEU A 171 11.49 -9.16 -17.71
CA LEU A 171 11.76 -7.99 -18.53
C LEU A 171 10.75 -6.86 -18.28
N LEU A 172 9.45 -7.14 -18.37
CA LEU A 172 8.42 -6.14 -18.14
C LEU A 172 8.52 -5.54 -16.72
N ARG A 173 8.73 -6.36 -15.69
CA ARG A 173 8.93 -5.87 -14.32
C ARG A 173 10.11 -4.89 -14.22
N GLU A 174 11.24 -5.20 -14.85
CA GLU A 174 12.41 -4.33 -14.85
C GLU A 174 12.16 -3.02 -15.61
N LEU A 175 11.49 -3.09 -16.76
CA LEU A 175 11.11 -1.90 -17.53
C LEU A 175 10.15 -0.99 -16.77
N VAL A 176 9.13 -1.56 -16.14
CA VAL A 176 8.17 -0.84 -15.30
C VAL A 176 8.90 -0.20 -14.11
N THR A 177 9.83 -0.92 -13.50
CA THR A 177 10.65 -0.39 -12.38
C THR A 177 11.52 0.79 -12.82
N ILE A 178 12.14 0.71 -14.00
CA ILE A 178 12.96 1.80 -14.54
C ILE A 178 12.07 3.01 -14.90
N GLY A 179 10.93 2.77 -15.56
CA GLY A 179 9.97 3.82 -15.91
C GLY A 179 9.45 4.56 -14.68
N ALA A 180 9.05 3.83 -13.64
CA ALA A 180 8.63 4.41 -12.37
C ALA A 180 9.70 5.30 -11.74
N LYS A 181 10.96 4.86 -11.73
CA LYS A 181 12.08 5.66 -11.19
C LYS A 181 12.32 6.95 -12.00
N LEU A 182 12.17 6.90 -13.33
CA LEU A 182 12.28 8.08 -14.18
C LEU A 182 11.14 9.07 -13.90
N ASP A 183 9.91 8.57 -13.74
CA ASP A 183 8.76 9.41 -13.42
C ASP A 183 8.84 10.02 -12.02
N ILE A 184 9.39 9.27 -11.05
CA ILE A 184 9.73 9.79 -9.72
C ILE A 184 10.73 10.94 -9.85
N ALA A 185 11.81 10.76 -10.60
CA ALA A 185 12.83 11.78 -10.83
C ALA A 185 12.28 13.01 -11.58
N ARG A 186 11.27 12.82 -12.42
CA ARG A 186 10.51 13.90 -13.10
C ARG A 186 9.51 14.62 -12.18
N GLY A 187 9.18 14.06 -11.02
CA GLY A 187 8.23 14.66 -10.08
C GLY A 187 6.77 14.56 -10.52
N LEU A 188 6.37 13.49 -11.22
CA LEU A 188 4.95 13.29 -11.54
C LEU A 188 4.08 13.21 -10.26
N PRO A 189 2.85 13.74 -10.25
CA PRO A 189 2.04 13.80 -9.03
C PRO A 189 1.62 12.42 -8.50
N ILE A 190 1.41 11.45 -9.37
CA ILE A 190 0.99 10.08 -9.03
C ILE A 190 1.53 9.09 -10.07
N ILE A 191 1.94 7.92 -9.61
CA ILE A 191 2.51 6.84 -10.44
C ILE A 191 1.88 5.53 -9.98
N HIS A 192 1.22 4.82 -10.89
CA HIS A 192 0.61 3.53 -10.61
C HIS A 192 1.23 2.41 -11.45
N LEU A 193 1.59 1.30 -10.79
CA LEU A 193 2.28 0.17 -11.40
C LEU A 193 1.55 -1.12 -11.06
N ASN A 194 1.29 -1.95 -12.07
CA ASN A 194 0.83 -3.32 -11.86
C ASN A 194 1.95 -4.33 -12.15
N LEU A 195 2.28 -5.18 -11.17
CA LEU A 195 3.37 -6.16 -11.26
C LEU A 195 2.80 -7.58 -11.42
N LEU A 196 2.54 -7.94 -12.67
CA LEU A 196 1.78 -9.13 -13.10
C LEU A 196 2.42 -10.50 -12.80
N GLY A 197 3.68 -10.52 -12.34
CA GLY A 197 4.49 -11.74 -12.35
C GLY A 197 4.02 -12.86 -11.41
N TYR A 198 3.32 -12.54 -10.32
CA TYR A 198 2.75 -13.56 -9.42
C TYR A 198 1.49 -14.16 -10.02
N ASP A 199 0.56 -13.31 -10.45
CA ASP A 199 -0.74 -13.68 -11.03
C ASP A 199 -0.60 -14.66 -12.20
N GLU A 200 0.29 -14.36 -13.16
CA GLU A 200 0.58 -15.25 -14.30
C GLU A 200 1.06 -16.65 -13.88
N GLN A 201 1.84 -16.75 -12.80
CA GLN A 201 2.33 -18.03 -12.30
C GLN A 201 1.28 -18.75 -11.47
N ALA A 202 0.45 -18.02 -10.73
CA ALA A 202 -0.64 -18.57 -9.93
C ALA A 202 -1.68 -19.25 -10.83
N HIS A 203 -2.12 -18.59 -11.92
CA HIS A 203 -3.01 -19.20 -12.91
C HIS A 203 -2.45 -20.51 -13.46
N ARG A 204 -1.16 -20.56 -13.80
CA ARG A 204 -0.59 -21.73 -14.46
C ARG A 204 -0.24 -22.88 -13.51
N ARG A 205 0.28 -22.59 -12.32
CA ARG A 205 0.91 -23.60 -11.43
C ARG A 205 0.24 -23.71 -10.07
N GLY A 206 -0.74 -22.86 -9.80
CA GLY A 206 -1.41 -22.73 -8.51
C GLY A 206 -0.72 -21.67 -7.64
N PRO A 207 -1.50 -21.01 -6.75
CA PRO A 207 -1.02 -19.91 -5.91
C PRO A 207 0.11 -20.34 -4.96
N GLY A 208 0.06 -21.55 -4.42
CA GLY A 208 1.09 -22.08 -3.51
C GLY A 208 2.38 -22.59 -4.16
N SER A 209 2.50 -22.50 -5.49
CA SER A 209 3.65 -23.07 -6.20
C SER A 209 4.96 -22.33 -5.91
N ALA A 210 6.08 -23.08 -5.90
CA ALA A 210 7.42 -22.50 -5.71
C ALA A 210 7.74 -21.41 -6.74
N PHE A 211 7.19 -21.53 -7.96
CA PHE A 211 7.38 -20.55 -9.03
C PHE A 211 6.56 -19.28 -8.81
N ALA A 212 5.31 -19.37 -8.36
CA ALA A 212 4.54 -18.19 -7.98
C ALA A 212 5.25 -17.42 -6.85
N HIS A 213 5.72 -18.13 -5.82
CA HIS A 213 6.49 -17.53 -4.73
C HIS A 213 7.87 -16.97 -5.17
N TRP A 214 8.51 -17.56 -6.18
CA TRP A 214 9.74 -17.02 -6.74
C TRP A 214 9.50 -15.67 -7.43
N SER A 215 8.39 -15.51 -8.16
CA SER A 215 8.01 -14.22 -8.74
C SER A 215 7.86 -13.12 -7.69
N LEU A 216 7.32 -13.44 -6.51
CA LEU A 216 7.20 -12.49 -5.39
C LEU A 216 8.56 -11.96 -4.91
N LYS A 217 9.64 -12.73 -4.99
CA LYS A 217 10.99 -12.25 -4.61
C LYS A 217 11.46 -11.12 -5.54
N GLY A 218 11.20 -11.27 -6.84
CA GLY A 218 11.56 -10.23 -7.80
C GLY A 218 10.65 -8.99 -7.71
N ILE A 219 9.38 -9.17 -7.36
CA ILE A 219 8.44 -8.09 -7.05
C ILE A 219 8.90 -7.31 -5.81
N ASP A 220 9.26 -8.01 -4.73
CA ASP A 220 9.76 -7.42 -3.48
C ASP A 220 11.03 -6.56 -3.69
N ASP A 221 11.97 -7.02 -4.52
CA ASP A 221 13.15 -6.23 -4.90
C ASP A 221 12.80 -4.97 -5.71
N ALA A 222 11.90 -5.11 -6.69
CA ALA A 222 11.44 -4.00 -7.52
C ALA A 222 10.80 -2.91 -6.65
N ILE A 223 9.91 -3.30 -5.73
CA ILE A 223 9.31 -2.40 -4.73
C ILE A 223 10.41 -1.73 -3.90
N GLY A 224 11.43 -2.47 -3.44
CA GLY A 224 12.54 -1.92 -2.68
C GLY A 224 13.40 -0.91 -3.45
N ARG A 225 13.53 -1.04 -4.77
CA ARG A 225 14.22 -0.05 -5.62
C ARG A 225 13.37 1.19 -5.85
N ILE A 226 12.08 1.02 -6.12
CA ILE A 226 11.12 2.12 -6.27
C ILE A 226 11.05 2.93 -4.98
N TRP A 227 10.97 2.23 -3.84
CA TRP A 227 10.90 2.87 -2.53
C TRP A 227 12.11 3.74 -2.23
N ARG A 228 13.32 3.26 -2.52
CA ARG A 228 14.52 4.08 -2.36
C ARG A 228 14.53 5.30 -3.27
N ALA A 229 14.12 5.14 -4.53
CA ALA A 229 14.06 6.25 -5.49
C ALA A 229 13.03 7.31 -5.07
N ALA A 230 11.85 6.88 -4.61
CA ALA A 230 10.79 7.74 -4.10
C ALA A 230 11.27 8.55 -2.88
N LYS A 231 11.96 7.90 -1.94
CA LYS A 231 12.47 8.58 -0.75
C LYS A 231 13.67 9.49 -1.02
N SER A 232 14.50 9.18 -2.01
CA SER A 232 15.59 10.07 -2.46
C SER A 232 15.15 11.19 -3.41
N SER A 233 13.87 11.23 -3.80
CA SER A 233 13.35 12.21 -4.77
C SER A 233 13.55 13.64 -4.26
N SER A 234 14.11 14.53 -5.10
CA SER A 234 14.20 15.96 -4.79
C SER A 234 12.96 16.75 -5.22
N GLN A 235 12.10 16.17 -6.06
CA GLN A 235 10.97 16.88 -6.66
C GLN A 235 9.70 16.81 -5.81
N LYS A 236 9.45 15.65 -5.19
CA LYS A 236 8.25 15.38 -4.39
C LYS A 236 8.54 14.36 -3.29
N ASP A 237 7.90 14.51 -2.13
CA ASP A 237 7.85 13.50 -1.07
C ASP A 237 6.75 12.48 -1.40
N TYR A 238 7.14 11.37 -2.03
CA TYR A 238 6.19 10.33 -2.41
C TYR A 238 5.82 9.45 -1.22
N GLU A 239 4.53 9.26 -1.03
CA GLU A 239 3.97 8.11 -0.32
C GLU A 239 3.91 6.90 -1.25
N ILE A 240 4.11 5.71 -0.67
CA ILE A 240 4.15 4.46 -1.44
C ILE A 240 3.16 3.52 -0.82
N TRP A 241 2.16 3.14 -1.59
CA TRP A 241 1.14 2.17 -1.20
C TRP A 241 1.39 0.88 -1.98
N ILE A 242 1.35 -0.25 -1.28
CA ILE A 242 1.59 -1.57 -1.87
C ILE A 242 0.35 -2.39 -1.59
N TYR A 243 -0.33 -2.86 -2.62
CA TYR A 243 -1.56 -3.63 -2.43
C TYR A 243 -1.65 -4.74 -3.47
N SER A 244 -2.47 -5.75 -3.17
CA SER A 244 -2.91 -6.75 -4.14
C SER A 244 -4.29 -6.32 -4.64
N ASP A 245 -4.54 -6.34 -5.94
CA ASP A 245 -5.87 -6.03 -6.49
C ASP A 245 -6.87 -7.16 -6.16
N HIS A 246 -6.42 -8.41 -6.17
CA HIS A 246 -7.17 -9.57 -5.73
C HIS A 246 -6.28 -10.61 -5.05
N GLY A 247 -6.90 -11.60 -4.41
CA GLY A 247 -6.23 -12.83 -4.01
C GLY A 247 -6.32 -13.89 -5.11
N GLN A 248 -5.99 -15.14 -4.80
CA GLN A 248 -6.00 -16.25 -5.76
C GLN A 248 -6.52 -17.50 -5.07
N GLU A 249 -7.57 -18.09 -5.62
CA GLU A 249 -8.15 -19.34 -5.13
C GLU A 249 -7.48 -20.53 -5.83
N GLU A 250 -7.18 -21.60 -5.09
CA GLU A 250 -6.69 -22.85 -5.70
C GLU A 250 -7.86 -23.61 -6.32
N THR A 251 -7.78 -23.85 -7.63
CA THR A 251 -8.90 -24.38 -8.41
C THR A 251 -8.50 -25.50 -9.37
N GLN A 252 -9.49 -26.27 -9.80
CA GLN A 252 -9.33 -27.31 -10.81
C GLN A 252 -10.08 -26.94 -12.08
N PRO A 253 -9.47 -27.09 -13.28
CA PRO A 253 -10.17 -26.86 -14.53
C PRO A 253 -11.36 -27.80 -14.72
N TYR A 254 -12.51 -27.23 -15.09
CA TYR A 254 -13.73 -27.95 -15.42
C TYR A 254 -13.47 -29.07 -16.44
N GLU A 255 -12.70 -28.77 -17.49
CA GLU A 255 -12.34 -29.73 -18.55
C GLU A 255 -11.56 -30.93 -18.01
N ARG A 256 -10.69 -30.73 -17.01
CA ARG A 256 -9.96 -31.84 -16.39
C ARG A 256 -10.85 -32.67 -15.46
N LEU A 257 -11.80 -32.03 -14.79
CA LEU A 257 -12.75 -32.69 -13.89
C LEU A 257 -13.75 -33.56 -14.63
N TYR A 258 -14.22 -33.11 -15.79
CA TYR A 258 -15.38 -33.70 -16.46
C TYR A 258 -15.10 -34.24 -17.87
N GLY A 259 -13.90 -34.02 -18.41
CA GLY A 259 -13.51 -34.54 -19.73
C GLY A 259 -14.15 -33.81 -20.91
N GLU A 260 -14.96 -32.78 -20.66
CA GLU A 260 -15.55 -31.89 -21.65
C GLU A 260 -15.46 -30.43 -21.17
N THR A 261 -15.50 -29.49 -22.11
CA THR A 261 -15.51 -28.05 -21.81
C THR A 261 -16.85 -27.64 -21.23
N VAL A 262 -16.90 -26.58 -20.39
CA VAL A 262 -18.18 -26.09 -19.82
C VAL A 262 -19.17 -25.72 -20.92
N SER A 263 -18.63 -25.20 -22.02
CA SER A 263 -19.28 -24.91 -23.27
C SER A 263 -20.01 -26.12 -23.85
N GLN A 264 -19.29 -27.24 -24.05
CA GLN A 264 -19.88 -28.48 -24.56
C GLN A 264 -20.95 -29.02 -23.61
N ALA A 265 -20.71 -28.96 -22.30
CA ALA A 265 -21.68 -29.41 -21.30
C ALA A 265 -22.97 -28.57 -21.34
N ILE A 266 -22.85 -27.24 -21.45
CA ILE A 266 -23.98 -26.33 -21.62
C ILE A 266 -24.73 -26.68 -22.91
N ASN A 267 -24.03 -26.81 -24.05
CA ASN A 267 -24.67 -27.16 -25.32
C ASN A 267 -25.44 -28.49 -25.25
N ARG A 268 -24.87 -29.49 -24.58
CA ARG A 268 -25.52 -30.78 -24.34
C ARG A 268 -26.81 -30.63 -23.54
N VAL A 269 -26.83 -29.78 -22.51
CA VAL A 269 -28.05 -29.49 -21.73
C VAL A 269 -29.09 -28.77 -22.57
N PHE A 270 -28.69 -27.76 -23.34
CA PHE A 270 -29.60 -27.00 -24.21
C PHE A 270 -30.20 -27.86 -25.32
N SER A 271 -29.41 -28.77 -25.92
CA SER A 271 -29.87 -29.69 -26.97
C SER A 271 -30.95 -30.66 -26.48
N ASN A 272 -30.92 -30.99 -25.19
CA ASN A 272 -31.87 -31.92 -24.55
C ASN A 272 -33.05 -31.20 -23.87
N PHE A 273 -33.10 -29.86 -23.93
CA PHE A 273 -34.16 -29.06 -23.32
C PHE A 273 -35.40 -29.02 -24.22
N GLU A 274 -36.59 -28.99 -23.64
CA GLU A 274 -37.87 -29.04 -24.38
C GLU A 274 -37.95 -27.88 -25.41
N GLN A 275 -38.01 -28.25 -26.70
CA GLN A 275 -37.70 -27.46 -27.92
C GLN A 275 -36.18 -27.24 -28.14
N PRO A 276 -35.55 -27.88 -29.15
CA PRO A 276 -34.14 -27.69 -29.44
C PRO A 276 -33.89 -26.24 -29.86
N LEU A 277 -33.28 -25.47 -28.96
CA LEU A 277 -32.73 -24.15 -29.25
C LEU A 277 -31.52 -24.36 -30.17
N THR A 278 -31.78 -24.15 -31.46
CA THR A 278 -30.95 -24.41 -32.66
C THR A 278 -29.43 -24.60 -32.50
N SER A 279 -28.97 -25.65 -33.19
CA SER A 279 -27.71 -26.39 -33.16
C SER A 279 -26.42 -25.71 -33.65
N ASP A 280 -26.32 -24.38 -33.64
CA ASP A 280 -25.12 -23.68 -34.13
C ASP A 280 -24.51 -22.79 -33.04
N THR A 281 -24.10 -23.42 -31.95
CA THR A 281 -23.45 -22.76 -30.80
C THR A 281 -21.96 -22.55 -31.09
N VAL A 282 -21.56 -21.35 -31.46
CA VAL A 282 -20.12 -21.00 -31.44
C VAL A 282 -19.76 -20.58 -30.03
N ILE A 283 -19.21 -21.54 -29.29
CA ILE A 283 -18.72 -21.27 -27.96
C ILE A 283 -17.25 -20.92 -28.03
N THR A 284 -16.96 -19.65 -27.80
CA THR A 284 -15.61 -19.12 -27.80
C THR A 284 -14.86 -19.66 -26.59
N HIS A 285 -14.02 -20.68 -26.82
CA HIS A 285 -13.01 -21.08 -25.86
C HIS A 285 -11.90 -20.04 -25.91
N ILE A 286 -11.89 -19.08 -24.98
CA ILE A 286 -10.66 -18.32 -24.75
C ILE A 286 -9.78 -19.21 -23.87
N GLN A 287 -8.71 -19.76 -24.46
CA GLN A 287 -7.56 -20.25 -23.69
C GLN A 287 -7.21 -19.19 -22.64
N GLY A 288 -6.88 -19.63 -21.42
CA GLY A 288 -6.78 -18.77 -20.24
C GLY A 288 -6.00 -17.47 -20.46
N THR A 289 -5.99 -16.62 -19.44
CA THR A 289 -5.21 -15.36 -19.40
C THR A 289 -3.74 -15.51 -19.83
N GLU A 290 -3.24 -16.76 -19.88
CA GLU A 290 -2.02 -17.19 -20.54
C GLU A 290 -1.80 -16.46 -21.88
N SER A 291 -0.79 -15.59 -21.88
CA SER A 291 -0.03 -15.13 -23.04
C SER A 291 -0.60 -14.06 -23.96
N HIS A 292 -1.60 -13.29 -23.53
CA HIS A 292 -1.99 -12.06 -24.24
C HIS A 292 -1.35 -10.77 -23.71
N ARG A 293 -0.85 -10.75 -22.46
CA ARG A 293 -0.21 -9.56 -21.87
C ARG A 293 1.15 -9.20 -22.51
N ALA A 294 1.81 -10.15 -23.19
CA ALA A 294 3.00 -9.86 -23.99
C ALA A 294 2.72 -8.84 -25.13
N ARG A 295 1.46 -8.73 -25.58
CA ARG A 295 1.05 -7.72 -26.57
C ARG A 295 1.21 -6.29 -26.06
N TYR A 296 1.20 -6.07 -24.74
CA TYR A 296 1.36 -4.73 -24.15
C TYR A 296 2.70 -4.09 -24.48
N LEU A 297 3.74 -4.89 -24.69
CA LEU A 297 5.07 -4.42 -25.05
C LEU A 297 5.17 -3.91 -26.50
N GLY A 298 4.22 -4.22 -27.38
CA GLY A 298 4.09 -3.69 -28.74
C GLY A 298 5.18 -4.09 -29.76
N GLY A 299 4.87 -4.00 -31.06
CA GLY A 299 5.85 -4.21 -32.16
C GLY A 299 5.73 -5.55 -32.91
N LYS A 300 5.96 -5.50 -34.23
CA LYS A 300 5.81 -6.64 -35.17
C LYS A 300 6.73 -7.82 -34.86
N TRP A 301 7.90 -7.60 -34.25
CA TRP A 301 8.80 -8.72 -33.89
C TRP A 301 8.19 -9.58 -32.78
N MET A 302 7.54 -8.97 -31.78
CA MET A 302 7.08 -9.73 -30.61
C MET A 302 5.94 -10.65 -31.00
N GLN A 303 5.08 -10.16 -31.89
CA GLN A 303 4.05 -10.96 -32.55
C GLN A 303 4.63 -12.15 -33.34
N LYS A 304 5.88 -12.06 -33.84
CA LYS A 304 6.58 -13.18 -34.50
C LYS A 304 7.25 -14.15 -33.52
N LEU A 305 7.82 -13.66 -32.42
CA LEU A 305 8.48 -14.50 -31.39
C LEU A 305 7.49 -15.22 -30.48
N THR A 306 6.25 -14.73 -30.39
CA THR A 306 5.14 -15.40 -29.73
C THR A 306 4.11 -15.85 -30.77
N PRO A 307 4.30 -16.99 -31.46
CA PRO A 307 3.30 -17.54 -32.36
C PRO A 307 2.20 -18.18 -31.51
N PHE A 308 1.44 -17.36 -30.80
CA PHE A 308 0.12 -17.77 -30.35
C PHE A 308 -0.74 -17.75 -31.60
N ASN A 309 -1.42 -18.86 -31.87
CA ASN A 309 -2.38 -18.93 -32.96
C ASN A 309 -3.21 -17.65 -32.91
N ASN A 310 -3.18 -16.89 -34.00
CA ASN A 310 -4.34 -16.09 -34.37
C ASN A 310 -5.46 -17.12 -34.52
N VAL A 311 -6.07 -17.54 -33.42
CA VAL A 311 -7.48 -17.89 -33.47
C VAL A 311 -8.08 -16.57 -33.89
N ALA A 312 -8.32 -16.45 -35.20
CA ALA A 312 -9.21 -15.44 -35.72
C ALA A 312 -10.42 -15.53 -34.78
N PHE A 313 -10.61 -14.50 -33.96
CA PHE A 313 -11.90 -14.23 -33.40
C PHE A 313 -12.76 -14.13 -34.64
N SER A 314 -13.45 -15.21 -34.98
CA SER A 314 -14.52 -15.13 -35.96
C SER A 314 -15.38 -14.01 -35.41
N THR A 315 -15.39 -12.90 -36.13
CA THR A 315 -16.49 -11.96 -36.14
C THR A 315 -17.71 -12.80 -36.46
N LEU A 316 -18.29 -13.42 -35.43
CA LEU A 316 -19.55 -14.10 -35.58
C LEU A 316 -20.53 -12.98 -35.89
N PRO A 317 -21.23 -13.04 -37.02
CA PRO A 317 -22.42 -12.24 -37.18
C PRO A 317 -23.30 -12.56 -35.98
N SER A 318 -23.81 -11.52 -35.32
CA SER A 318 -24.94 -11.66 -34.42
C SER A 318 -26.13 -12.17 -35.25
N SER A 319 -26.20 -13.49 -35.45
CA SER A 319 -27.48 -14.08 -35.83
C SER A 319 -28.37 -13.94 -34.60
N GLU A 320 -29.55 -13.36 -34.74
CA GLU A 320 -30.55 -13.12 -33.68
C GLU A 320 -31.03 -14.40 -32.94
N LYS A 321 -30.38 -15.56 -33.14
CA LYS A 321 -30.85 -16.89 -32.75
C LYS A 321 -29.84 -17.74 -31.95
N SER A 322 -28.69 -17.19 -31.49
CA SER A 322 -27.66 -17.98 -30.79
C SER A 322 -27.51 -17.67 -29.30
N VAL A 323 -27.35 -18.73 -28.49
CA VAL A 323 -26.99 -18.65 -27.07
C VAL A 323 -25.48 -18.40 -26.97
N ILE A 324 -25.08 -17.40 -26.18
CA ILE A 324 -23.66 -17.03 -26.00
C ILE A 324 -23.24 -17.39 -24.58
N VAL A 325 -22.09 -18.04 -24.43
CA VAL A 325 -21.50 -18.34 -23.11
C VAL A 325 -20.16 -17.63 -23.02
N THR A 326 -19.98 -16.82 -21.98
CA THR A 326 -18.68 -16.25 -21.62
C THR A 326 -18.26 -16.84 -20.30
N ALA A 327 -17.19 -17.64 -20.27
CA ALA A 327 -16.69 -18.26 -19.05
C ALA A 327 -15.17 -18.15 -19.01
N THR A 328 -14.68 -17.16 -18.27
CA THR A 328 -13.24 -16.92 -18.08
C THR A 328 -12.97 -16.91 -16.59
N GLY A 329 -12.21 -17.90 -16.11
CA GLY A 329 -11.98 -18.07 -14.68
C GLY A 329 -13.12 -18.83 -13.97
N PRO A 330 -13.40 -18.54 -12.69
CA PRO A 330 -14.39 -19.25 -11.89
C PRO A 330 -15.81 -18.69 -12.04
N LEU A 331 -15.99 -17.65 -12.87
CA LEU A 331 -17.28 -17.01 -13.12
C LEU A 331 -17.55 -16.90 -14.63
N GLY A 332 -18.81 -17.03 -15.03
CA GLY A 332 -19.25 -16.88 -16.41
C GLY A 332 -20.69 -16.42 -16.53
N SER A 333 -21.10 -16.01 -17.73
CA SER A 333 -22.46 -15.59 -18.09
C SER A 333 -22.99 -16.40 -19.27
N ILE A 334 -24.29 -16.70 -19.24
CA ILE A 334 -25.04 -17.27 -20.37
C ILE A 334 -26.04 -16.22 -20.83
N TYR A 335 -25.94 -15.85 -22.10
CA TYR A 335 -26.83 -14.92 -22.78
C TYR A 335 -27.80 -15.72 -23.65
N LEU A 336 -29.08 -15.65 -23.34
CA LEU A 336 -30.13 -16.36 -24.06
C LEU A 336 -30.50 -15.60 -25.34
N ALA A 337 -30.74 -16.33 -26.42
CA ALA A 337 -31.19 -15.73 -27.69
C ALA A 337 -32.58 -15.10 -27.55
N HIS A 338 -33.46 -15.74 -26.79
CA HIS A 338 -34.83 -15.30 -26.54
C HIS A 338 -35.14 -15.39 -25.03
N PRO A 339 -35.92 -14.45 -24.48
CA PRO A 339 -36.36 -14.52 -23.10
C PRO A 339 -37.15 -15.81 -22.85
N LEU A 340 -36.74 -16.58 -21.84
CA LEU A 340 -37.51 -17.73 -21.36
C LEU A 340 -38.47 -17.30 -20.26
N SER A 341 -39.60 -18.01 -20.13
CA SER A 341 -40.46 -17.82 -18.96
C SER A 341 -39.69 -18.17 -17.69
N ARG A 342 -40.02 -17.54 -16.55
CA ARG A 342 -39.38 -17.80 -15.26
C ARG A 342 -39.28 -19.29 -14.93
N LYS A 343 -40.36 -20.06 -15.16
CA LYS A 343 -40.40 -21.51 -14.93
C LYS A 343 -39.45 -22.29 -15.84
N GLN A 344 -39.29 -21.87 -17.10
CA GLN A 344 -38.32 -22.47 -18.01
C GLN A 344 -36.89 -22.15 -17.59
N THR A 345 -36.61 -20.91 -17.18
CA THR A 345 -35.28 -20.50 -16.70
C THR A 345 -34.88 -21.26 -15.43
N GLU A 346 -35.81 -21.47 -14.49
CA GLU A 346 -35.58 -22.28 -13.29
C GLU A 346 -35.30 -23.75 -13.61
N LYS A 347 -36.09 -24.35 -14.53
CA LYS A 347 -35.83 -25.71 -15.02
C LYS A 347 -34.45 -25.83 -15.69
N LEU A 348 -34.08 -24.84 -16.50
CA LEU A 348 -32.78 -24.81 -17.18
C LEU A 348 -31.63 -24.69 -16.17
N ALA A 349 -31.75 -23.82 -15.17
CA ALA A 349 -30.75 -23.67 -14.12
C ALA A 349 -30.53 -25.01 -13.36
N MET A 350 -31.61 -25.70 -13.00
CA MET A 350 -31.51 -27.04 -12.38
C MET A 350 -30.83 -28.07 -13.29
N ALA A 351 -31.16 -28.07 -14.59
CA ALA A 351 -30.54 -28.98 -15.55
C ALA A 351 -29.03 -28.69 -15.72
N LEU A 352 -28.63 -27.42 -15.75
CA LEU A 352 -27.23 -27.03 -15.84
C LEU A 352 -26.42 -27.44 -14.59
N VAL A 353 -27.01 -27.33 -13.40
CA VAL A 353 -26.39 -27.81 -12.16
C VAL A 353 -26.26 -29.34 -12.16
N ARG A 354 -27.33 -30.06 -12.53
CA ARG A 354 -27.37 -31.53 -12.44
C ARG A 354 -26.57 -32.21 -13.56
N ASP A 355 -26.82 -31.79 -14.79
CA ASP A 355 -26.39 -32.49 -16.00
C ASP A 355 -25.11 -31.89 -16.57
N ALA A 356 -24.92 -30.57 -16.46
CA ALA A 356 -23.65 -29.90 -16.76
C ALA A 356 -22.77 -29.72 -15.51
N LYS A 357 -23.17 -30.22 -14.34
CA LYS A 357 -22.33 -30.27 -13.12
C LYS A 357 -21.74 -28.90 -12.74
N ILE A 358 -22.44 -27.81 -13.07
CA ILE A 358 -22.03 -26.46 -12.68
C ILE A 358 -22.35 -26.27 -11.20
N PRO A 359 -21.37 -25.93 -10.33
CA PRO A 359 -21.58 -25.90 -8.89
C PRO A 359 -22.67 -24.94 -8.41
N LEU A 360 -22.70 -23.74 -9.00
CA LEU A 360 -23.57 -22.66 -8.58
C LEU A 360 -24.05 -21.84 -9.78
N ILE A 361 -25.35 -21.56 -9.84
CA ILE A 361 -25.98 -20.73 -10.89
C ILE A 361 -26.90 -19.70 -10.25
N PHE A 362 -26.84 -18.46 -10.71
CA PHE A 362 -27.79 -17.41 -10.36
C PHE A 362 -28.66 -17.06 -11.56
N ILE A 363 -29.95 -16.84 -11.33
CA ILE A 363 -30.86 -16.26 -12.33
C ILE A 363 -30.84 -14.74 -12.17
N CYS A 364 -30.31 -14.05 -13.17
CA CYS A 364 -30.16 -12.60 -13.18
C CYS A 364 -31.51 -11.95 -13.49
N ASN A 365 -32.02 -11.13 -12.57
CA ASN A 365 -33.21 -10.33 -12.81
C ASN A 365 -32.82 -8.93 -13.31
N LYS A 366 -33.13 -8.63 -14.57
CA LYS A 366 -32.87 -7.32 -15.20
C LYS A 366 -34.02 -6.32 -15.01
N GLU A 367 -35.18 -6.76 -14.52
CA GLU A 367 -36.35 -5.91 -14.29
C GLU A 367 -36.37 -5.39 -12.86
N ASN A 368 -36.14 -4.08 -12.71
CA ASN A 368 -36.30 -3.38 -11.42
C ASN A 368 -37.80 -3.10 -11.18
N VAL A 369 -38.45 -3.92 -10.36
CA VAL A 369 -39.78 -3.59 -9.83
C VAL A 369 -39.59 -2.59 -8.68
N ARG A 370 -39.92 -1.31 -8.92
CA ARG A 370 -39.87 -0.27 -7.88
C ARG A 370 -40.68 -0.71 -6.65
N GLY A 371 -40.02 -0.82 -5.50
CA GLY A 371 -40.65 -1.10 -4.20
C GLY A 371 -40.68 -2.58 -3.78
N ALA A 372 -40.19 -3.52 -4.59
CA ALA A 372 -40.02 -4.92 -4.20
C ALA A 372 -38.59 -5.18 -3.71
N GLU A 373 -38.44 -6.02 -2.68
CA GLU A 373 -37.13 -6.47 -2.18
C GLU A 373 -36.47 -7.36 -3.26
N LEU A 374 -35.33 -6.92 -3.80
CA LEU A 374 -34.65 -7.64 -4.87
C LEU A 374 -34.20 -9.02 -4.36
N THR A 375 -34.77 -10.08 -4.93
CA THR A 375 -34.39 -11.46 -4.63
C THR A 375 -33.79 -12.11 -5.86
N ILE A 376 -32.59 -12.69 -5.73
CA ILE A 376 -31.92 -13.44 -6.79
C ILE A 376 -31.99 -14.92 -6.43
N LYS A 377 -32.53 -15.75 -7.35
CA LYS A 377 -32.56 -17.20 -7.17
C LYS A 377 -31.19 -17.81 -7.48
N ALA A 378 -30.72 -18.66 -6.58
CA ALA A 378 -29.48 -19.41 -6.72
C ALA A 378 -29.75 -20.91 -6.70
N PHE A 379 -29.07 -21.66 -7.57
CA PHE A 379 -29.23 -23.10 -7.73
C PHE A 379 -27.90 -23.79 -7.48
N THR A 380 -27.96 -24.84 -6.66
CA THR A 380 -26.84 -25.75 -6.38
C THR A 380 -27.31 -27.18 -6.54
N LYS A 381 -26.38 -28.15 -6.55
CA LYS A 381 -26.74 -29.58 -6.66
C LYS A 381 -27.71 -30.03 -5.56
N ASN A 382 -27.65 -29.39 -4.39
CA ASN A 382 -28.36 -29.81 -3.19
C ASN A 382 -29.74 -29.17 -3.07
N ALA A 383 -29.87 -27.90 -3.46
CA ALA A 383 -31.11 -27.13 -3.30
C ALA A 383 -31.11 -25.84 -4.11
N GLU A 384 -32.30 -25.23 -4.18
CA GLU A 384 -32.57 -23.85 -4.56
C GLU A 384 -32.53 -22.94 -3.33
N TYR A 385 -32.03 -21.73 -3.50
CA TYR A 385 -31.83 -20.73 -2.45
C TYR A 385 -32.23 -19.33 -2.94
N ASP A 386 -32.59 -18.46 -2.00
CA ASP A 386 -32.92 -17.05 -2.28
C ASP A 386 -31.86 -16.11 -1.68
N LEU A 387 -31.24 -15.27 -2.52
CA LEU A 387 -30.31 -14.23 -2.08
C LEU A 387 -31.07 -12.89 -1.92
N PRO A 388 -30.94 -12.17 -0.78
CA PRO A 388 -29.89 -12.28 0.26
C PRO A 388 -30.17 -13.27 1.42
N LYS A 389 -31.37 -13.83 1.53
CA LYS A 389 -31.85 -14.59 2.71
C LYS A 389 -30.97 -15.81 3.05
N ASP A 390 -30.58 -16.60 2.05
CA ASP A 390 -29.83 -17.85 2.19
C ASP A 390 -28.32 -17.70 1.96
N ARG A 391 -27.78 -16.47 2.07
CA ARG A 391 -26.35 -16.16 1.81
C ARG A 391 -25.35 -17.08 2.51
N THR A 392 -25.61 -17.50 3.75
CA THR A 392 -24.73 -18.40 4.52
C THR A 392 -24.68 -19.82 3.96
N LYS A 393 -25.75 -20.27 3.29
CA LYS A 393 -25.82 -21.57 2.63
C LYS A 393 -25.16 -21.54 1.25
N ILE A 394 -25.24 -20.40 0.56
CA ILE A 394 -24.64 -20.20 -0.76
C ILE A 394 -23.12 -20.01 -0.66
N PHE A 395 -22.66 -19.06 0.16
CA PHE A 395 -21.25 -18.67 0.25
C PHE A 395 -20.49 -19.34 1.41
N GLY A 396 -21.20 -20.03 2.29
CA GLY A 396 -20.65 -20.60 3.51
C GLY A 396 -20.64 -19.61 4.68
N LYS A 397 -20.98 -20.11 5.87
CA LYS A 397 -21.06 -19.34 7.13
C LYS A 397 -19.75 -18.61 7.53
N ASN A 398 -18.61 -19.07 7.04
CA ASN A 398 -17.29 -18.55 7.40
C ASN A 398 -16.72 -17.58 6.34
N HIS A 399 -17.50 -17.18 5.33
CA HIS A 399 -17.02 -16.23 4.33
C HIS A 399 -16.69 -14.87 5.00
N PRO A 400 -15.47 -14.33 4.84
CA PRO A 400 -15.01 -13.15 5.60
C PRO A 400 -15.77 -11.85 5.24
N PHE A 401 -16.40 -11.81 4.07
CA PHE A 401 -17.10 -10.64 3.52
C PHE A 401 -18.54 -10.97 3.12
N LEU A 402 -19.25 -11.75 3.94
CA LEU A 402 -20.53 -12.36 3.58
C LEU A 402 -21.61 -11.34 3.14
N GLU A 403 -21.64 -10.17 3.76
CA GLU A 403 -22.63 -9.14 3.41
C GLU A 403 -22.27 -8.46 2.09
N GLU A 404 -21.00 -8.12 1.91
CA GLU A 404 -20.50 -7.41 0.74
C GLU A 404 -20.49 -8.29 -0.50
N ILE A 405 -20.14 -9.58 -0.35
CA ILE A 405 -20.17 -10.50 -1.49
C ILE A 405 -21.60 -10.72 -1.96
N THR A 406 -22.56 -10.76 -1.03
CA THR A 406 -23.98 -10.83 -1.34
C THR A 406 -24.43 -9.61 -2.14
N GLU A 407 -24.09 -8.41 -1.66
CA GLU A 407 -24.42 -7.15 -2.32
C GLU A 407 -23.79 -7.05 -3.73
N ASP A 408 -22.51 -7.41 -3.85
CA ASP A 408 -21.78 -7.33 -5.13
C ASP A 408 -22.29 -8.37 -6.15
N ILE A 409 -22.65 -9.60 -5.72
CA ILE A 409 -23.28 -10.60 -6.60
C ILE A 409 -24.69 -10.16 -7.04
N MET A 410 -25.47 -9.56 -6.14
CA MET A 410 -26.78 -8.99 -6.51
C MET A 410 -26.62 -7.86 -7.52
N ARG A 411 -25.68 -6.93 -7.30
CA ARG A 411 -25.35 -5.86 -8.26
C ARG A 411 -24.90 -6.44 -9.59
N LEU A 412 -24.09 -7.49 -9.57
CA LEU A 412 -23.62 -8.17 -10.76
C LEU A 412 -24.77 -8.81 -11.55
N CYS A 413 -25.74 -9.42 -10.88
CA CYS A 413 -26.95 -9.98 -11.51
C CYS A 413 -27.85 -8.89 -12.13
N GLN A 414 -27.76 -7.65 -11.65
CA GLN A 414 -28.47 -6.50 -12.22
C GLN A 414 -27.66 -5.74 -13.27
N HIS A 415 -26.39 -6.08 -13.46
CA HIS A 415 -25.52 -5.37 -14.38
C HIS A 415 -26.03 -5.52 -15.82
N ALA A 416 -26.06 -4.42 -16.56
CA ALA A 416 -26.68 -4.35 -17.89
C ALA A 416 -26.04 -5.36 -18.87
N GLU A 417 -24.72 -5.52 -18.80
CA GLU A 417 -23.95 -6.44 -19.65
C GLU A 417 -23.82 -7.87 -19.10
N SER A 418 -24.48 -8.20 -17.98
CA SER A 418 -24.56 -9.58 -17.48
C SER A 418 -25.54 -10.42 -18.31
N GLY A 419 -25.25 -11.72 -18.42
CA GLY A 419 -26.19 -12.68 -19.01
C GLY A 419 -27.43 -12.90 -18.15
N GLU A 420 -28.44 -13.57 -18.70
CA GLU A 420 -29.65 -13.96 -17.97
C GLU A 420 -29.34 -15.02 -16.88
N LEU A 421 -28.28 -15.81 -17.07
CA LEU A 421 -27.76 -16.72 -16.04
C LEU A 421 -26.29 -16.40 -15.77
N LEU A 422 -25.94 -16.29 -14.49
CA LEU A 422 -24.56 -16.22 -14.03
C LEU A 422 -24.14 -17.60 -13.50
N ILE A 423 -23.07 -18.16 -14.03
CA ILE A 423 -22.52 -19.45 -13.60
C ILE A 423 -21.26 -19.23 -12.76
N SER A 424 -21.09 -20.02 -11.71
CA SER A 424 -19.91 -19.98 -10.84
C SER A 424 -19.40 -21.38 -10.54
N GLY A 425 -18.08 -21.54 -10.59
CA GLY A 425 -17.37 -22.74 -10.15
C GLY A 425 -17.16 -22.82 -8.63
N PHE A 426 -17.69 -21.85 -7.87
CA PHE A 426 -17.63 -21.83 -6.42
C PHE A 426 -18.57 -22.86 -5.77
N SER A 427 -18.10 -23.50 -4.72
CA SER A 427 -18.88 -24.40 -3.86
C SER A 427 -18.38 -24.30 -2.42
N PRO A 428 -19.25 -24.16 -1.41
CA PRO A 428 -18.82 -24.00 -0.01
C PRO A 428 -18.02 -25.20 0.52
N ASP A 429 -18.19 -26.40 -0.06
CA ASP A 429 -17.61 -27.64 0.46
C ASP A 429 -16.27 -28.05 -0.18
N LYS A 430 -15.73 -27.26 -1.13
CA LYS A 430 -14.56 -27.61 -1.98
C LYS A 430 -14.74 -28.96 -2.75
N PRO A 431 -13.92 -29.26 -3.77
CA PRO A 431 -12.95 -28.40 -4.46
C PRO A 431 -13.63 -27.33 -5.31
N TYR A 432 -12.93 -26.21 -5.51
CA TYR A 432 -13.38 -25.13 -6.39
C TYR A 432 -13.05 -25.42 -7.85
N CYS A 433 -13.96 -25.03 -8.73
CA CYS A 433 -13.84 -25.22 -10.17
C CYS A 433 -13.55 -23.89 -10.86
N THR A 434 -12.73 -23.93 -11.91
CA THR A 434 -12.57 -22.83 -12.87
C THR A 434 -12.97 -23.32 -14.26
N PHE A 435 -13.61 -22.46 -15.04
CA PHE A 435 -14.01 -22.78 -16.41
C PHE A 435 -12.86 -22.60 -17.42
N ALA A 436 -11.75 -21.99 -16.99
CA ALA A 436 -10.53 -21.87 -17.76
C ALA A 436 -9.52 -22.99 -17.42
N MET A 437 -8.54 -23.21 -18.29
CA MET A 437 -7.47 -24.19 -18.06
C MET A 437 -6.36 -23.64 -17.16
N GLU A 438 -6.67 -23.46 -15.88
CA GLU A 438 -5.80 -22.85 -14.86
C GLU A 438 -5.90 -23.59 -13.50
N ASN A 439 -4.88 -23.45 -12.66
CA ASN A 439 -4.77 -24.08 -11.34
C ASN A 439 -4.93 -23.06 -10.19
N GLY A 440 -4.83 -21.78 -10.50
CA GLY A 440 -5.23 -20.67 -9.63
C GLY A 440 -6.23 -19.83 -10.40
N SER A 441 -7.27 -19.34 -9.73
CA SER A 441 -8.25 -18.49 -10.38
C SER A 441 -8.73 -17.37 -9.49
N HIS A 442 -9.22 -16.31 -10.13
CA HIS A 442 -9.88 -15.20 -9.48
C HIS A 442 -11.04 -14.69 -10.38
N GLY A 443 -11.95 -13.88 -9.84
CA GLY A 443 -13.10 -13.31 -10.53
C GLY A 443 -14.47 -13.74 -10.00
N GLY A 444 -14.52 -14.74 -9.12
CA GLY A 444 -15.72 -15.28 -8.47
C GLY A 444 -15.88 -14.85 -7.01
N PRO A 445 -16.79 -15.52 -6.27
CA PRO A 445 -17.12 -15.19 -4.88
C PRO A 445 -16.31 -15.96 -3.82
N GLY A 446 -15.19 -16.59 -4.20
CA GLY A 446 -14.35 -17.33 -3.28
C GLY A 446 -13.70 -16.45 -2.20
N PRO A 447 -13.50 -16.99 -0.98
CA PRO A 447 -12.96 -16.23 0.13
C PRO A 447 -11.48 -15.86 -0.08
N GLU A 448 -10.66 -16.70 -0.73
CA GLU A 448 -9.24 -16.39 -0.94
C GLU A 448 -9.04 -15.47 -2.16
N GLU A 449 -9.85 -15.59 -3.21
CA GLU A 449 -9.79 -14.67 -4.36
C GLU A 449 -10.28 -13.25 -4.03
N THR A 450 -11.23 -13.11 -3.11
CA THR A 450 -11.77 -11.79 -2.71
C THR A 450 -10.99 -11.13 -1.56
N ARG A 451 -10.13 -11.88 -0.87
CA ARG A 451 -9.28 -11.39 0.23
C ARG A 451 -7.90 -10.96 -0.27
N ALA A 452 -7.78 -9.67 -0.52
CA ALA A 452 -6.52 -9.01 -0.83
C ALA A 452 -5.94 -8.29 0.41
N PHE A 453 -4.85 -7.55 0.20
CA PHE A 453 -4.23 -6.72 1.24
C PHE A 453 -3.81 -5.35 0.70
N ALA A 454 -3.74 -4.37 1.59
CA ALA A 454 -3.10 -3.09 1.37
C ALA A 454 -2.08 -2.83 2.49
N LEU A 455 -0.84 -2.52 2.11
CA LEU A 455 0.25 -2.15 2.99
C LEU A 455 0.53 -0.65 2.80
N LEU A 456 0.13 0.14 3.80
CA LEU A 456 0.08 1.60 3.75
C LEU A 456 0.99 2.21 4.84
N PRO A 457 1.57 3.41 4.62
CA PRO A 457 2.18 4.19 5.69
C PRO A 457 1.21 4.40 6.86
N TYR A 458 1.72 4.39 8.10
CA TYR A 458 0.90 4.57 9.30
C TYR A 458 0.12 5.90 9.33
N ASP A 459 0.68 6.95 8.72
CA ASP A 459 0.13 8.30 8.66
C ASP A 459 -0.80 8.53 7.45
N THR A 460 -1.10 7.48 6.67
CA THR A 460 -2.05 7.58 5.56
C THR A 460 -3.43 7.99 6.09
N PRO A 461 -4.04 9.05 5.55
CA PRO A 461 -5.35 9.50 6.00
C PRO A 461 -6.39 8.43 5.70
N MET A 462 -7.19 8.05 6.69
CA MET A 462 -8.21 7.03 6.53
C MET A 462 -9.61 7.67 6.49
N PRO A 463 -10.53 7.17 5.64
CA PRO A 463 -11.94 7.48 5.78
C PRO A 463 -12.40 7.12 7.20
N VAL A 464 -13.42 7.80 7.71
CA VAL A 464 -14.00 7.48 9.04
C VAL A 464 -14.41 6.00 9.05
N LYS A 465 -13.59 5.13 9.68
CA LYS A 465 -13.74 3.67 9.59
C LYS A 465 -15.13 3.24 10.08
N GLN A 466 -15.94 2.72 9.17
CA GLN A 466 -17.17 1.99 9.51
C GLN A 466 -16.96 0.47 9.55
N LYS A 467 -15.92 -0.06 8.88
CA LYS A 467 -15.70 -1.50 8.69
C LYS A 467 -14.24 -1.91 8.93
N ALA A 468 -14.01 -3.21 9.16
CA ALA A 468 -12.72 -3.81 9.52
C ALA A 468 -11.76 -4.08 8.34
N TYR A 469 -12.15 -3.71 7.12
CA TYR A 469 -11.40 -3.91 5.89
C TYR A 469 -11.58 -2.69 4.97
N LEU A 470 -10.69 -2.53 3.99
CA LEU A 470 -10.75 -1.52 2.94
C LEU A 470 -11.34 -2.12 1.65
N ARG A 471 -11.84 -1.26 0.77
CA ARG A 471 -12.15 -1.55 -0.63
C ARG A 471 -11.28 -0.71 -1.57
N PRO A 472 -11.18 -1.07 -2.86
CA PRO A 472 -10.54 -0.23 -3.86
C PRO A 472 -11.10 1.20 -3.91
N ALA A 473 -12.41 1.38 -3.67
CA ALA A 473 -13.03 2.70 -3.58
C ALA A 473 -12.49 3.54 -2.41
N ASP A 474 -12.12 2.92 -1.28
CA ASP A 474 -11.51 3.63 -0.16
C ASP A 474 -10.12 4.15 -0.57
N LEU A 475 -9.32 3.32 -1.25
CA LEU A 475 -8.02 3.74 -1.79
C LEU A 475 -8.16 4.85 -2.84
N TYR A 476 -9.21 4.82 -3.67
CA TYR A 476 -9.55 5.89 -4.59
C TYR A 476 -9.76 7.22 -3.84
N GLU A 477 -10.62 7.21 -2.81
CA GLU A 477 -10.93 8.41 -2.02
C GLU A 477 -9.68 8.94 -1.29
N ILE A 478 -8.90 8.05 -0.65
CA ILE A 478 -7.64 8.41 0.03
C ILE A 478 -6.68 9.04 -0.99
N GLY A 479 -6.58 8.46 -2.20
CA GLY A 479 -5.71 8.94 -3.25
C GLY A 479 -6.08 10.33 -3.76
N LEU A 480 -7.38 10.60 -3.94
CA LEU A 480 -7.85 11.95 -4.28
C LEU A 480 -7.56 12.95 -3.16
N HIS A 481 -7.81 12.58 -1.90
CA HIS A 481 -7.56 13.44 -0.75
C HIS A 481 -6.07 13.78 -0.60
N THR A 482 -5.19 12.78 -0.70
CA THR A 482 -3.73 12.96 -0.64
C THR A 482 -3.21 13.90 -1.74
N LEU A 483 -3.89 13.92 -2.88
CA LEU A 483 -3.58 14.80 -4.02
C LEU A 483 -4.29 16.16 -3.96
N GLY A 484 -5.05 16.44 -2.89
CA GLY A 484 -5.78 17.70 -2.71
C GLY A 484 -6.96 17.88 -3.67
N ARG A 485 -7.55 16.79 -4.17
CA ARG A 485 -8.63 16.80 -5.17
C ARG A 485 -10.02 16.46 -4.62
N ASN A 486 -10.16 16.07 -3.35
CA ASN A 486 -11.45 15.72 -2.74
C ASN A 486 -11.86 16.68 -1.62
N ILE A 487 -13.18 16.93 -1.49
CA ILE A 487 -13.82 17.83 -0.52
C ILE A 487 -14.63 17.04 0.54
N LYS A 488 -14.79 15.71 0.40
CA LYS A 488 -15.44 14.89 1.44
C LYS A 488 -14.63 14.97 2.76
N PRO A 489 -15.29 15.07 3.92
CA PRO A 489 -14.59 15.09 5.20
C PRO A 489 -13.93 13.73 5.43
N PHE A 490 -12.60 13.71 5.38
CA PHE A 490 -11.83 12.63 5.98
C PHE A 490 -11.94 12.78 7.50
N ALA A 491 -11.74 11.68 8.24
CA ALA A 491 -11.44 11.87 9.64
C ALA A 491 -10.18 12.73 9.71
N GLU A 492 -10.27 13.96 10.22
CA GLU A 492 -9.08 14.68 10.67
C GLU A 492 -8.32 13.69 11.54
N ASN A 493 -7.13 13.27 11.08
CA ASN A 493 -6.31 12.17 11.62
C ASN A 493 -7.03 11.46 12.77
N SER A 494 -7.78 10.40 12.51
CA SER A 494 -8.71 9.73 13.46
C SER A 494 -8.05 9.20 14.76
N GLN A 495 -6.80 9.57 15.03
CA GLN A 495 -6.06 9.35 16.27
C GLN A 495 -5.65 10.63 17.00
N LEU A 496 -5.95 11.81 16.45
CA LEU A 496 -5.88 13.13 17.09
C LEU A 496 -7.29 13.59 17.49
N LYS A 497 -8.09 12.71 18.11
CA LYS A 497 -9.14 13.24 18.99
C LYS A 497 -8.39 13.98 20.10
N PRO A 498 -8.70 15.25 20.40
CA PRO A 498 -8.21 15.86 21.63
C PRO A 498 -8.62 14.94 22.77
N LEU A 499 -7.65 14.49 23.56
CA LEU A 499 -7.87 13.61 24.70
C LEU A 499 -8.68 14.29 25.83
N SER A 500 -9.25 15.46 25.58
CA SER A 500 -9.74 16.39 26.59
C SER A 500 -11.13 16.11 27.16
N SER A 501 -11.80 14.99 26.83
CA SER A 501 -13.17 14.77 27.34
C SER A 501 -13.57 13.35 27.74
N GLN A 502 -12.64 12.41 27.85
CA GLN A 502 -12.91 11.12 28.51
C GLN A 502 -12.14 11.07 29.83
N LYS A 503 -12.82 10.72 30.93
CA LYS A 503 -12.19 10.39 32.22
C LYS A 503 -11.20 9.24 31.98
N ARG A 504 -9.95 9.60 31.73
CA ARG A 504 -8.84 8.66 31.58
C ARG A 504 -8.54 8.05 32.95
N PRO A 505 -8.21 6.75 33.04
CA PRO A 505 -7.59 6.21 34.26
C PRO A 505 -6.35 7.06 34.60
N LYS A 506 -6.00 7.19 35.90
CA LYS A 506 -4.82 7.97 36.34
C LYS A 506 -3.59 7.54 35.51
N GLN A 507 -3.11 8.44 34.65
CA GLN A 507 -1.96 8.16 33.77
C GLN A 507 -0.70 8.22 34.62
N THR A 508 -0.16 7.07 35.02
CA THR A 508 1.07 6.97 35.84
C THR A 508 2.34 6.86 34.99
N SER A 509 2.21 6.77 33.67
CA SER A 509 3.34 6.66 32.73
C SER A 509 3.47 7.90 31.86
N LEU A 510 4.72 8.31 31.62
CA LEU A 510 5.08 9.48 30.83
C LEU A 510 6.13 9.08 29.78
N ARG A 511 5.92 9.48 28.52
CA ARG A 511 6.89 9.34 27.43
C ARG A 511 7.56 10.68 27.16
N ILE A 512 8.88 10.72 27.36
CA ILE A 512 9.72 11.87 27.03
C ILE A 512 10.48 11.61 25.74
N LEU A 513 10.49 12.59 24.83
CA LEU A 513 11.31 12.60 23.62
C LEU A 513 12.22 13.82 23.63
N THR A 514 13.53 13.63 23.59
CA THR A 514 14.49 14.71 23.32
C THR A 514 15.11 14.55 21.95
N TYR A 515 15.21 15.65 21.19
CA TYR A 515 15.66 15.60 19.81
C TYR A 515 16.29 16.90 19.34
N ASN A 516 17.59 16.85 19.03
CA ASN A 516 18.27 17.89 18.27
C ASN A 516 17.80 17.81 16.81
N VAL A 517 17.17 18.88 16.30
CA VAL A 517 16.49 18.87 14.99
C VAL A 517 17.34 19.45 13.87
N HIS A 518 18.59 19.85 14.13
CA HIS A 518 19.52 20.38 13.13
C HIS A 518 18.90 21.50 12.27
N SER A 519 18.18 22.44 12.91
CA SER A 519 17.45 23.52 12.20
C SER A 519 16.51 23.01 11.11
N CYS A 520 15.94 21.81 11.33
CA CYS A 520 15.08 21.07 10.41
C CYS A 520 15.68 20.82 9.01
N PHE A 521 17.00 20.91 8.86
CA PHE A 521 17.69 20.47 7.65
C PHE A 521 17.88 18.96 7.70
N CYS A 522 17.29 18.29 6.73
CA CYS A 522 17.49 16.87 6.53
C CYS A 522 18.92 16.56 6.05
N MET A 523 19.35 15.32 6.21
CA MET A 523 20.66 14.82 5.78
C MET A 523 20.84 14.77 4.25
N ASP A 524 19.80 15.11 3.48
CA ASP A 524 19.82 15.35 2.04
C ASP A 524 19.83 16.85 1.67
N GLY A 525 19.93 17.74 2.66
CA GLY A 525 20.02 19.19 2.52
C GLY A 525 18.68 19.92 2.45
N LYS A 526 17.55 19.20 2.52
CA LYS A 526 16.22 19.82 2.44
C LYS A 526 15.76 20.38 3.79
N LEU A 527 15.24 21.60 3.78
CA LEU A 527 14.53 22.17 4.92
C LEU A 527 13.13 21.54 5.03
N ALA A 528 12.89 20.72 6.05
CA ALA A 528 11.63 19.99 6.21
C ALA A 528 11.16 19.85 7.67
N PRO A 529 10.63 20.92 8.30
CA PRO A 529 10.08 20.86 9.67
C PRO A 529 8.97 19.83 9.85
N LYS A 530 8.16 19.60 8.80
CA LYS A 530 7.12 18.55 8.81
C LYS A 530 7.69 17.14 8.96
N SER A 531 8.91 16.88 8.48
CA SER A 531 9.58 15.58 8.66
C SER A 531 9.88 15.32 10.14
N ILE A 532 10.33 16.34 10.87
CA ILE A 532 10.53 16.28 12.32
C ILE A 532 9.20 16.03 13.03
N ALA A 533 8.15 16.77 12.65
CA ALA A 533 6.82 16.58 13.23
C ALA A 533 6.26 15.17 12.97
N LYS A 534 6.47 14.60 11.77
CA LYS A 534 6.12 13.20 11.44
C LYS A 534 6.88 12.19 12.34
N VAL A 535 8.18 12.42 12.58
CA VAL A 535 8.95 11.59 13.54
C VAL A 535 8.31 11.63 14.92
N ILE A 536 8.04 12.82 15.44
CA ILE A 536 7.49 12.99 16.79
C ILE A 536 6.08 12.39 16.90
N ALA A 537 5.20 12.69 15.94
CA ALA A 537 3.83 12.18 15.88
C ALA A 537 3.78 10.65 15.88
N HIS A 538 4.75 10.01 15.21
CA HIS A 538 4.84 8.56 15.15
C HIS A 538 5.02 7.92 16.54
N TYR A 539 5.86 8.51 17.39
CA TYR A 539 6.16 7.96 18.71
C TYR A 539 5.23 8.45 19.82
N LYS A 540 4.35 9.41 19.52
CA LYS A 540 3.30 9.94 20.43
C LYS A 540 3.83 10.25 21.85
N PRO A 541 4.90 11.06 22.01
CA PRO A 541 5.40 11.43 23.32
C PRO A 541 4.43 12.37 24.05
N ASP A 542 4.46 12.34 25.38
CA ASP A 542 3.73 13.30 26.22
C ASP A 542 4.49 14.63 26.29
N ILE A 543 5.83 14.57 26.34
CA ILE A 543 6.72 15.73 26.45
C ILE A 543 7.81 15.64 25.38
N VAL A 544 8.03 16.75 24.67
CA VAL A 544 8.99 16.86 23.58
C VAL A 544 9.96 18.00 23.88
N ALA A 545 11.24 17.70 23.96
CA ALA A 545 12.33 18.66 24.10
C ALA A 545 13.11 18.76 22.80
N LEU A 546 13.02 19.91 22.11
CA LEU A 546 13.70 20.16 20.85
C LEU A 546 14.87 21.12 21.03
N GLN A 547 15.97 20.84 20.33
CA GLN A 547 17.15 21.72 20.28
C GLN A 547 17.43 22.13 18.83
N GLU A 548 18.08 23.27 18.66
CA GLU A 548 18.51 23.81 17.37
C GLU A 548 17.38 24.24 16.41
N LEU A 549 16.34 24.88 16.94
CA LEU A 549 15.26 25.43 16.13
C LEU A 549 15.62 26.85 15.66
N ASP A 550 15.32 27.16 14.40
CA ASP A 550 15.33 28.52 13.87
C ASP A 550 13.92 29.13 13.87
N VAL A 551 13.87 30.44 14.12
CA VAL A 551 12.71 31.30 13.92
C VAL A 551 13.17 32.56 13.20
N GLY A 552 12.56 32.88 12.06
CA GLY A 552 12.84 34.14 11.33
C GLY A 552 14.18 34.22 10.58
N ARG A 553 15.00 33.16 10.52
CA ARG A 553 16.31 33.20 9.85
C ARG A 553 16.26 33.11 8.31
N PRO A 554 17.12 33.84 7.58
CA PRO A 554 17.23 33.74 6.12
C PRO A 554 17.55 32.33 5.63
N ARG A 555 18.44 31.60 6.34
CA ARG A 555 18.82 30.23 5.96
C ARG A 555 17.63 29.26 5.97
N THR A 556 16.59 29.55 6.77
CA THR A 556 15.36 28.76 6.86
C THR A 556 14.17 29.44 6.19
N GLN A 557 14.42 30.37 5.26
CA GLN A 557 13.37 31.11 4.56
C GLN A 557 12.39 31.79 5.52
N HIS A 558 12.92 32.28 6.65
CA HIS A 558 12.17 32.94 7.73
C HIS A 558 11.08 32.07 8.39
N ALA A 559 11.17 30.74 8.26
CA ALA A 559 10.21 29.82 8.90
C ALA A 559 10.26 29.89 10.43
N ASP A 560 9.10 29.88 11.08
CA ASP A 560 8.96 29.58 12.51
C ASP A 560 8.83 28.05 12.70
N GLN A 561 9.96 27.40 12.93
CA GLN A 561 10.02 25.94 12.98
C GLN A 561 9.27 25.38 14.20
N ALA A 562 9.36 26.05 15.35
CA ALA A 562 8.69 25.65 16.58
C ALA A 562 7.17 25.67 16.38
N HIS A 563 6.64 26.76 15.78
CA HIS A 563 5.22 26.89 15.48
C HIS A 563 4.73 25.85 14.46
N ILE A 564 5.49 25.61 13.39
CA ILE A 564 5.10 24.62 12.37
C ILE A 564 4.99 23.22 12.99
N ILE A 565 5.96 22.83 13.81
CA ILE A 565 5.98 21.53 14.47
C ILE A 565 4.85 21.41 15.50
N SER A 566 4.66 22.42 16.35
CA SER A 566 3.61 22.42 17.39
C SER A 566 2.21 22.38 16.78
N LYS A 567 1.96 23.14 15.71
CA LYS A 567 0.70 23.12 14.97
C LYS A 567 0.41 21.75 14.35
N TYR A 568 1.41 21.09 13.77
CA TYR A 568 1.25 19.75 13.21
C TYR A 568 0.93 18.70 14.29
N LEU A 569 1.55 18.83 15.47
CA LEU A 569 1.38 17.93 16.61
C LEU A 569 0.15 18.26 17.47
N GLN A 570 -0.50 19.41 17.26
CA GLN A 570 -1.53 19.96 18.13
C GLN A 570 -1.09 20.03 19.60
N MET A 571 0.14 20.49 19.82
CA MET A 571 0.74 20.64 21.16
C MET A 571 0.95 22.12 21.50
N GLU A 572 0.77 22.45 22.78
CA GLU A 572 1.25 23.73 23.32
C GLU A 572 2.78 23.72 23.38
N TYR A 573 3.39 24.90 23.30
CA TYR A 573 4.85 25.01 23.29
C TYR A 573 5.37 26.30 23.92
N HIS A 574 6.57 26.20 24.49
CA HIS A 574 7.40 27.35 24.83
C HIS A 574 8.72 27.26 24.06
N PHE A 575 9.02 28.31 23.30
CA PHE A 575 10.29 28.47 22.59
C PHE A 575 11.14 29.53 23.30
N HIS A 576 12.44 29.27 23.46
CA HIS A 576 13.39 30.25 23.96
C HIS A 576 14.55 30.44 22.98
N PRO A 577 14.70 31.63 22.40
CA PRO A 577 15.86 32.00 21.60
C PRO A 577 17.10 32.22 22.48
N VAL A 578 18.10 31.38 22.26
CA VAL A 578 19.42 31.47 22.89
C VAL A 578 20.31 32.48 22.16
N ILE A 579 20.10 32.64 20.85
CA ILE A 579 20.72 33.66 20.01
C ILE A 579 19.62 34.59 19.49
N HIS A 580 19.82 35.89 19.66
CA HIS A 580 19.01 36.96 19.07
C HIS A 580 19.90 37.85 18.21
N VAL A 581 19.55 38.02 16.94
CA VAL A 581 20.13 39.04 16.05
C VAL A 581 18.96 39.65 15.27
N GLU A 582 18.60 40.91 15.56
CA GLU A 582 17.40 41.56 14.98
C GLU A 582 16.11 40.71 15.18
N GLU A 583 15.45 40.28 14.11
CA GLU A 583 14.27 39.40 14.15
C GLU A 583 14.63 37.89 14.09
N GLU A 584 15.92 37.56 14.01
CA GLU A 584 16.41 36.18 13.93
C GLU A 584 16.62 35.54 15.29
N GLN A 585 16.06 34.35 15.45
CA GLN A 585 16.06 33.60 16.70
C GLN A 585 16.53 32.16 16.48
N TYR A 586 17.41 31.67 17.35
CA TYR A 586 17.81 30.26 17.39
C TYR A 586 17.82 29.75 18.82
N GLY A 587 17.25 28.57 19.07
CA GLY A 587 17.23 28.03 20.42
C GLY A 587 16.49 26.73 20.59
N ASN A 588 15.90 26.57 21.77
CA ASN A 588 15.30 25.33 22.25
C ASN A 588 13.78 25.50 22.34
N ALA A 589 13.04 24.39 22.35
CA ALA A 589 11.61 24.39 22.64
C ALA A 589 11.20 23.20 23.49
N ILE A 590 10.16 23.39 24.30
CA ILE A 590 9.44 22.28 24.94
C ILE A 590 8.00 22.29 24.42
N LEU A 591 7.53 21.16 23.94
CA LEU A 591 6.16 20.95 23.46
C LEU A 591 5.49 19.86 24.30
N THR A 592 4.19 20.01 24.57
CA THR A 592 3.39 18.99 25.24
C THR A 592 1.90 19.18 24.97
N HIS A 593 1.11 18.14 25.16
CA HIS A 593 -0.35 18.22 25.17
C HIS A 593 -0.93 18.33 26.60
N LEU A 594 -0.07 18.34 27.62
CA LEU A 594 -0.43 18.51 29.03
C LEU A 594 -0.38 20.00 29.42
N PRO A 595 -1.07 20.42 30.49
CA PRO A 595 -0.98 21.79 30.97
C PRO A 595 0.47 22.16 31.32
N ILE A 596 0.99 23.21 30.66
CA ILE A 596 2.38 23.64 30.76
C ILE A 596 2.46 25.09 31.27
N LYS A 597 3.44 25.36 32.13
CA LYS A 597 3.75 26.71 32.61
C LYS A 597 5.24 26.97 32.49
N LEU A 598 5.62 28.04 31.79
CA LEU A 598 6.99 28.53 31.79
C LEU A 598 7.39 29.04 33.17
N ILE A 599 8.49 28.49 33.72
CA ILE A 599 9.08 28.94 34.98
C ILE A 599 10.27 29.84 34.70
N LYS A 600 11.18 29.40 33.83
CA LYS A 600 12.38 30.17 33.49
C LYS A 600 12.90 29.79 32.11
N ALA A 601 13.43 30.77 31.40
CA ALA A 601 14.26 30.53 30.22
C ALA A 601 15.42 31.53 30.22
N GLY A 602 16.63 31.08 29.88
CA GLY A 602 17.79 31.95 29.93
C GLY A 602 19.09 31.31 29.49
N ASN A 603 20.11 32.16 29.36
CA ASN A 603 21.44 31.80 28.90
C ASN A 603 22.25 31.10 30.00
N LEU A 604 23.09 30.17 29.56
CA LEU A 604 24.14 29.54 30.35
C LEU A 604 25.47 30.30 30.14
N PRO A 605 26.48 30.13 31.02
CA PRO A 605 27.73 30.88 30.94
C PRO A 605 28.45 30.71 29.60
N LEU A 606 28.85 31.84 29.03
CA LEU A 606 29.71 31.93 27.85
C LEU A 606 31.14 32.26 28.30
N ILE A 607 32.12 31.39 27.98
CA ILE A 607 33.50 31.56 28.46
C ILE A 607 34.17 32.81 27.88
N ALA A 608 33.92 33.09 26.60
CA ALA A 608 34.46 34.26 25.93
C ALA A 608 33.54 34.68 24.78
N LYS A 609 33.39 35.99 24.57
CA LYS A 609 32.72 36.56 23.38
C LYS A 609 33.61 36.42 22.15
N LYS A 610 33.88 35.18 21.71
CA LYS A 610 34.63 34.89 20.49
C LYS A 610 33.74 34.13 19.50
N PRO A 611 33.94 34.28 18.17
CA PRO A 611 33.02 33.74 17.16
C PRO A 611 32.82 32.21 17.21
N TRP A 612 33.79 31.48 17.74
CA TRP A 612 33.73 30.01 17.85
C TRP A 612 33.13 29.50 19.17
N PHE A 613 32.63 30.38 20.03
CA PHE A 613 31.88 30.03 21.22
C PHE A 613 30.44 30.53 21.05
N GLU A 614 29.52 29.61 20.78
CA GLU A 614 28.12 29.91 20.58
C GLU A 614 27.41 30.09 21.92
N PRO A 615 26.53 31.09 22.08
CA PRO A 615 25.64 31.20 23.24
C PRO A 615 24.81 29.91 23.41
N ARG A 616 24.66 29.46 24.66
CA ARG A 616 23.88 28.27 25.06
C ARG A 616 22.87 28.66 26.13
N GLY A 617 21.79 27.90 26.26
CA GLY A 617 20.71 28.23 27.18
C GLY A 617 19.89 27.03 27.62
N ALA A 618 18.98 27.26 28.56
CA ALA A 618 18.06 26.26 29.08
C ALA A 618 16.63 26.83 29.19
N ILE A 619 15.66 25.93 29.08
CA ILE A 619 14.22 26.19 29.31
C ILE A 619 13.79 25.31 30.46
N TRP A 620 13.09 25.90 31.42
CA TRP A 620 12.47 25.23 32.55
C TRP A 620 10.96 25.52 32.55
N VAL A 621 10.18 24.44 32.45
CA VAL A 621 8.72 24.47 32.53
C VAL A 621 8.23 23.53 33.62
N SER A 622 7.07 23.84 34.19
CA SER A 622 6.29 22.96 35.05
C SER A 622 5.16 22.36 34.23
N VAL A 623 5.03 21.03 34.24
CA VAL A 623 3.98 20.28 33.54
C VAL A 623 3.10 19.59 34.56
N ALA A 624 1.79 19.86 34.53
CA ALA A 624 0.85 19.25 35.46
C ALA A 624 0.41 17.86 34.96
N LEU A 625 0.59 16.83 35.78
CA LEU A 625 0.11 15.48 35.51
C LEU A 625 -0.41 14.82 36.79
N ASN A 626 -1.71 14.54 36.84
CA ASN A 626 -2.42 14.11 38.05
C ASN A 626 -2.16 15.09 39.22
N ASP A 627 -1.60 14.59 40.32
CA ASP A 627 -1.31 15.33 41.55
C ASP A 627 0.14 15.89 41.58
N TYR A 628 0.90 15.73 40.48
CA TYR A 628 2.30 16.14 40.38
C TYR A 628 2.51 17.33 39.45
N ASN A 629 3.38 18.25 39.87
CA ASN A 629 3.98 19.28 39.02
C ASN A 629 5.37 18.83 38.60
N ILE A 630 5.49 18.28 37.39
CA ILE A 630 6.74 17.74 36.90
C ILE A 630 7.58 18.86 36.30
N GLN A 631 8.80 19.02 36.81
CA GLN A 631 9.73 20.07 36.40
C GLN A 631 10.59 19.57 35.25
N ILE A 632 10.41 20.14 34.06
CA ILE A 632 11.10 19.72 32.83
C ILE A 632 12.12 20.79 32.43
N PHE A 633 13.36 20.36 32.24
CA PHE A 633 14.45 21.17 31.74
C PHE A 633 14.89 20.68 30.37
N ASN A 634 14.96 21.59 29.39
CA ASN A 634 15.54 21.35 28.08
C ASN A 634 16.78 22.24 27.88
N THR A 635 17.90 21.67 27.46
CA THR A 635 19.13 22.43 27.20
C THR A 635 19.93 21.91 26.01
N HIS A 636 20.83 22.75 25.50
CA HIS A 636 21.82 22.39 24.50
C HIS A 636 23.16 23.01 24.93
N PHE A 637 24.20 22.19 25.14
CA PHE A 637 25.49 22.61 25.67
C PHE A 637 26.55 22.86 24.59
N GLY A 638 27.60 23.59 24.97
CA GLY A 638 28.76 23.84 24.12
C GLY A 638 29.51 22.56 23.77
N PHE A 639 30.08 22.52 22.56
CA PHE A 639 30.80 21.35 22.06
C PHE A 639 32.09 21.07 22.85
N ARG A 640 32.75 22.12 23.38
CA ARG A 640 34.07 21.97 24.00
C ARG A 640 33.96 21.67 25.49
N LYS A 641 34.82 20.77 25.97
CA LYS A 641 34.91 20.40 27.40
C LYS A 641 35.07 21.60 28.35
N ILE A 642 35.76 22.65 27.89
CA ILE A 642 35.98 23.87 28.67
C ILE A 642 34.64 24.62 28.92
N GLU A 643 33.66 24.50 28.02
CA GLU A 643 32.31 25.09 28.14
C GLU A 643 31.38 24.23 28.97
N GLN A 644 31.46 22.91 28.79
CA GLN A 644 30.55 21.96 29.41
C GLN A 644 30.58 22.01 30.94
N LEU A 645 31.76 22.12 31.56
CA LEU A 645 31.86 22.12 33.02
C LEU A 645 31.23 23.37 33.68
N PRO A 646 31.56 24.61 33.27
CA PRO A 646 30.85 25.80 33.73
C PRO A 646 29.34 25.75 33.48
N GLN A 647 28.91 25.22 32.34
CA GLN A 647 27.48 25.10 32.00
C GLN A 647 26.76 24.08 32.89
N VAL A 648 27.34 22.90 33.16
CA VAL A 648 26.77 21.95 34.16
C VAL A 648 26.70 22.60 35.54
N LYS A 649 27.76 23.28 35.98
CA LYS A 649 27.79 23.93 37.30
C LYS A 649 26.70 24.99 37.44
N ALA A 650 26.49 25.80 36.40
CA ALA A 650 25.43 26.79 36.38
C ALA A 650 24.04 26.13 36.41
N LEU A 651 23.82 25.09 35.60
CA LEU A 651 22.56 24.35 35.57
C LEU A 651 22.23 23.67 36.91
N LEU A 652 23.24 23.17 37.63
CA LEU A 652 23.08 22.62 38.98
C LEU A 652 22.94 23.69 40.09
N GLY A 653 23.09 24.98 39.76
CA GLY A 653 23.05 26.08 40.72
C GLY A 653 21.65 26.44 41.21
N LYS A 654 21.59 27.34 42.19
CA LYS A 654 20.34 27.83 42.82
C LYS A 654 19.39 28.50 41.82
N ASP A 655 19.94 29.07 40.76
CA ASP A 655 19.17 29.72 39.69
C ASP A 655 18.39 28.74 38.81
N TRP A 656 18.69 27.44 38.90
CA TRP A 656 18.12 26.39 38.07
C TRP A 656 17.75 25.19 38.95
N LEU A 657 18.46 24.06 38.86
CA LEU A 657 18.04 22.80 39.47
C LEU A 657 18.02 22.84 41.00
N ALA A 658 18.96 23.54 41.65
CA ALA A 658 18.96 23.63 43.11
C ALA A 658 17.92 24.63 43.67
N GLY A 659 17.21 25.35 42.81
CA GLY A 659 16.08 26.21 43.17
C GLY A 659 14.72 25.51 43.11
N VAL A 660 14.69 24.26 42.63
CA VAL A 660 13.47 23.43 42.54
C VAL A 660 13.14 22.85 43.92
N ASP A 661 11.85 22.70 44.23
CA ASP A 661 11.42 21.96 45.43
C ASP A 661 11.96 20.51 45.36
N PRO A 662 12.71 20.02 46.37
CA PRO A 662 13.23 18.65 46.37
C PRO A 662 12.16 17.56 46.25
N ASN A 663 10.89 17.87 46.57
CA ASN A 663 9.77 16.95 46.49
C ASN A 663 9.10 16.92 45.11
N ASP A 664 9.47 17.83 44.20
CA ASP A 664 8.94 17.83 42.85
C ASP A 664 9.69 16.79 41.98
N PRO A 665 8.98 16.06 41.09
CA PRO A 665 9.64 15.21 40.09
C PRO A 665 10.39 16.07 39.06
N ILE A 666 11.68 15.80 38.83
CA ILE A 666 12.53 16.58 37.93
C ILE A 666 13.00 15.72 36.75
N ILE A 667 12.91 16.25 35.54
CA ILE A 667 13.51 15.69 34.33
C ILE A 667 14.38 16.75 33.65
N VAL A 668 15.61 16.39 33.31
CA VAL A 668 16.57 17.25 32.60
C VAL A 668 17.03 16.55 31.34
N CYS A 669 16.75 17.13 30.18
CA CYS A 669 17.01 16.49 28.89
C CYS A 669 17.58 17.46 27.86
N GLY A 670 18.16 16.91 26.81
CA GLY A 670 18.69 17.68 25.70
C GLY A 670 19.97 17.11 25.11
N ASP A 671 20.60 17.91 24.26
CA ASP A 671 21.92 17.63 23.70
C ASP A 671 23.00 18.26 24.57
N PHE A 672 23.69 17.42 25.36
CA PHE A 672 24.71 17.91 26.27
C PHE A 672 26.10 17.99 25.62
N ASN A 673 26.26 17.53 24.38
CA ASN A 673 27.55 17.45 23.68
C ASN A 673 28.67 16.70 24.43
N PHE A 674 28.35 15.96 25.51
CA PHE A 674 29.31 15.20 26.29
C PHE A 674 28.98 13.71 26.33
N SER A 675 30.02 12.89 26.47
CA SER A 675 29.87 11.45 26.66
C SER A 675 29.80 11.07 28.14
N HIS A 676 29.36 9.83 28.41
CA HIS A 676 29.32 9.21 29.74
C HIS A 676 30.69 9.14 30.46
N ARG A 677 31.80 9.40 29.75
CA ARG A 677 33.16 9.40 30.31
C ARG A 677 33.66 10.79 30.70
N SER A 678 32.84 11.83 30.52
CA SER A 678 33.26 13.21 30.76
C SER A 678 33.14 13.60 32.24
N ALA A 679 33.96 14.56 32.67
CA ALA A 679 33.84 15.16 34.01
C ALA A 679 32.49 15.88 34.19
N ALA A 680 31.95 16.48 33.13
CA ALA A 680 30.63 17.11 33.11
C ALA A 680 29.52 16.08 33.40
N TYR A 681 29.56 14.92 32.75
CA TYR A 681 28.65 13.80 33.01
C TYR A 681 28.77 13.30 34.45
N SER A 682 30.00 13.10 34.95
CA SER A 682 30.21 12.69 36.33
C SER A 682 29.68 13.71 37.34
N LEU A 683 29.69 15.01 37.01
CA LEU A 683 29.19 16.05 37.91
C LEU A 683 27.65 16.04 38.02
N ILE A 684 26.92 15.94 36.91
CA ILE A 684 25.45 15.90 36.95
C ILE A 684 24.93 14.59 37.57
N THR A 685 25.62 13.47 37.33
CA THR A 685 25.23 12.15 37.85
C THR A 685 25.47 11.95 39.35
N LYS A 686 26.11 12.92 40.03
CA LYS A 686 26.17 12.94 41.50
C LYS A 686 24.83 13.28 42.15
N GLN A 687 23.96 13.98 41.44
CA GLN A 687 22.67 14.46 41.95
C GLN A 687 21.47 13.88 41.20
N PHE A 688 21.65 13.50 39.94
CA PHE A 688 20.59 12.98 39.07
C PHE A 688 20.95 11.61 38.50
N GLN A 689 19.97 10.73 38.37
CA GLN A 689 20.12 9.44 37.69
C GLN A 689 20.00 9.62 36.18
N ASP A 690 20.83 8.91 35.41
CA ASP A 690 20.71 8.79 33.96
C ASP A 690 19.68 7.71 33.63
N LEU A 691 18.56 8.12 33.02
CA LEU A 691 17.43 7.23 32.78
C LEU A 691 17.73 6.13 31.75
N GLN A 692 18.74 6.28 30.89
CA GLN A 692 19.17 5.16 30.03
C GLN A 692 19.93 4.08 30.82
N VAL A 693 20.52 4.43 31.96
CA VAL A 693 21.32 3.52 32.80
C VAL A 693 20.49 2.90 33.92
N GLU A 694 19.44 3.57 34.36
CA GLU A 694 18.51 3.08 35.39
C GLU A 694 17.83 1.76 34.97
N LEU A 695 17.45 1.62 33.70
CA LEU A 695 16.80 0.43 33.17
C LEU A 695 17.72 -0.80 33.21
N LYS A 696 17.46 -1.72 34.15
CA LYS A 696 18.26 -2.94 34.34
C LYS A 696 18.27 -3.81 33.08
N GLY A 697 19.46 -4.29 32.71
CA GLY A 697 19.67 -5.15 31.53
C GLY A 697 19.63 -4.41 30.18
N HIS A 698 19.35 -3.10 30.18
CA HIS A 698 19.43 -2.27 28.98
C HIS A 698 20.87 -1.83 28.71
N ARG A 699 21.24 -1.81 27.44
CA ARG A 699 22.50 -1.22 26.99
C ARG A 699 22.22 0.19 26.44
N PRO A 700 22.78 1.25 27.04
CA PRO A 700 22.56 2.62 26.58
C PRO A 700 22.81 2.79 25.08
N LEU A 701 21.89 3.52 24.44
CA LEU A 701 21.87 3.69 23.00
C LEU A 701 22.60 4.96 22.59
N LYS A 702 22.98 5.00 21.31
CA LYS A 702 23.72 6.08 20.66
C LYS A 702 22.80 6.81 19.71
N THR A 703 22.91 8.13 19.70
CA THR A 703 22.02 9.05 18.97
C THR A 703 22.74 9.78 17.84
N PHE A 704 24.07 9.94 17.90
CA PHE A 704 24.85 10.72 16.91
C PHE A 704 26.02 9.92 16.31
N PRO A 705 26.34 10.11 15.02
CA PRO A 705 25.51 10.73 13.98
C PRO A 705 24.37 9.79 13.55
N SER A 706 23.27 10.34 13.07
CA SER A 706 22.01 9.62 12.84
C SER A 706 22.15 8.45 11.86
N ARG A 707 22.98 8.61 10.82
CA ARG A 707 23.25 7.56 9.83
C ARG A 707 24.10 6.41 10.36
N LEU A 708 24.99 6.64 11.32
CA LEU A 708 25.83 5.60 11.93
C LEU A 708 26.12 5.95 13.39
N PRO A 709 25.16 5.72 14.31
CA PRO A 709 25.28 6.24 15.66
C PRO A 709 26.48 5.63 16.40
N CYS A 710 27.46 6.47 16.73
CA CYS A 710 28.72 6.09 17.34
C CYS A 710 28.90 6.71 18.74
N THR A 711 28.24 7.83 19.05
CA THR A 711 28.32 8.56 20.31
C THR A 711 26.95 8.73 20.97
N ARG A 712 26.97 8.92 22.30
CA ARG A 712 25.81 9.19 23.15
C ARG A 712 26.03 10.55 23.80
N ILE A 713 25.39 11.57 23.25
CA ILE A 713 25.53 12.98 23.65
C ILE A 713 24.19 13.62 24.03
N ASP A 714 23.09 13.06 23.53
CA ASP A 714 21.74 13.32 24.03
C ASP A 714 21.46 12.46 25.26
N HIS A 715 21.02 13.10 26.35
CA HIS A 715 20.75 12.42 27.62
C HIS A 715 19.41 12.87 28.21
N VAL A 716 18.85 12.04 29.07
CA VAL A 716 17.72 12.37 29.94
C VAL A 716 18.10 11.94 31.35
N PHE A 717 18.13 12.91 32.26
CA PHE A 717 18.42 12.73 33.67
C PHE A 717 17.17 13.00 34.50
N SER A 718 17.11 12.42 35.68
CA SER A 718 16.01 12.65 36.60
C SER A 718 16.45 12.52 38.06
N ASN A 719 15.67 13.06 39.00
CA ASN A 719 15.82 12.69 40.41
C ASN A 719 15.21 11.28 40.66
N LEU A 720 15.21 10.81 41.91
CA LEU A 720 14.81 9.44 42.25
C LEU A 720 13.29 9.17 42.20
N PHE A 721 12.50 10.05 41.55
CA PHE A 721 11.05 9.92 41.46
C PHE A 721 10.58 8.95 40.36
N PHE A 722 11.38 8.76 39.32
CA PHE A 722 10.96 8.01 38.15
C PHE A 722 11.65 6.64 38.07
N LYS A 723 10.88 5.64 37.64
CA LYS A 723 11.41 4.36 37.15
C LYS A 723 11.35 4.35 35.63
N THR A 724 12.44 3.97 34.98
CA THR A 724 12.44 3.79 33.52
C THR A 724 11.79 2.46 33.17
N VAL A 725 10.83 2.52 32.25
CA VAL A 725 10.10 1.37 31.72
C VAL A 725 10.68 0.92 30.39
N ASP A 726 11.04 1.86 29.52
CA ASP A 726 11.52 1.58 28.17
C ASP A 726 12.44 2.70 27.66
N VAL A 727 13.40 2.35 26.80
CA VAL A 727 14.34 3.29 26.17
C VAL A 727 14.46 2.95 24.70
N LYS A 728 14.16 3.93 23.83
CA LYS A 728 14.20 3.77 22.37
C LYS A 728 15.02 4.85 21.70
N VAL A 729 15.83 4.42 20.73
CA VAL A 729 16.45 5.30 19.74
C VAL A 729 16.09 4.75 18.35
N PRO A 730 15.01 5.25 17.72
CA PRO A 730 14.50 4.70 16.49
C PRO A 730 15.41 4.95 15.29
N ARG A 731 15.57 3.94 14.44
CA ARG A 731 16.49 3.93 13.28
C ARG A 731 15.75 3.63 11.97
N THR A 732 14.68 4.36 11.75
CA THR A 732 13.90 4.32 10.50
C THR A 732 14.61 5.13 9.42
N TYR A 733 14.19 5.04 8.16
CA TYR A 733 14.73 5.93 7.14
C TYR A 733 14.46 7.40 7.46
N LEU A 734 13.25 7.70 7.94
CA LEU A 734 12.86 9.06 8.30
C LEU A 734 13.74 9.59 9.44
N THR A 735 13.96 8.85 10.52
CA THR A 735 14.78 9.35 11.65
C THR A 735 16.25 9.54 11.28
N ARG A 736 16.78 8.71 10.37
CA ARG A 736 18.16 8.82 9.86
C ARG A 736 18.35 9.93 8.82
N ASN A 737 17.26 10.49 8.30
CA ASN A 737 17.29 11.58 7.33
C ASN A 737 16.83 12.91 7.91
N ALA A 738 15.91 12.92 8.87
CA ALA A 738 15.27 14.15 9.35
C ALA A 738 16.20 15.08 10.14
N SER A 739 17.23 14.52 10.79
CA SER A 739 18.27 15.26 11.52
C SER A 739 19.58 14.45 11.50
N ASP A 740 20.70 15.09 11.86
CA ASP A 740 21.99 14.46 12.13
C ASP A 740 22.03 13.77 13.51
N HIS A 741 21.04 14.00 14.37
CA HIS A 741 20.77 13.22 15.57
C HIS A 741 19.61 12.24 15.35
N LEU A 742 19.55 11.18 16.18
CA LEU A 742 18.34 10.37 16.36
C LEU A 742 17.62 10.83 17.63
N PRO A 743 16.26 10.80 17.66
CA PRO A 743 15.54 11.14 18.87
C PRO A 743 15.81 10.08 19.95
N LEU A 744 15.97 10.54 21.19
CA LEU A 744 16.02 9.68 22.38
C LEU A 744 14.66 9.70 23.06
N ILE A 745 14.05 8.52 23.17
CA ILE A 745 12.73 8.34 23.75
C ILE A 745 12.86 7.50 25.01
N ILE A 746 12.29 7.97 26.12
CA ILE A 746 12.28 7.25 27.39
C ILE A 746 10.84 7.22 27.91
N ASP A 747 10.37 6.01 28.21
CA ASP A 747 9.13 5.79 28.94
C ASP A 747 9.47 5.67 30.42
N VAL A 748 8.83 6.48 31.26
CA VAL A 748 9.00 6.47 32.70
C VAL A 748 7.67 6.27 33.42
N GLN A 749 7.74 5.75 34.63
CA GLN A 749 6.61 5.61 35.53
C GLN A 749 6.81 6.48 36.77
N LEU A 750 5.77 7.23 37.13
CA LEU A 750 5.66 7.93 38.42
C LEU A 750 5.40 6.93 39.56
N PRO A 751 5.73 7.28 40.81
CA PRO A 751 5.63 6.37 41.96
C PRO A 751 4.28 5.70 42.17
#